data_AF-A0A061H7H6-F1
#
_entry.id   AF-A0A061H7H6-F1
#
_cell.length_a   1.000
_cell.length_b   1.000
_cell.length_c   1.000
_cell.angle_alpha   90.00
_cell.angle_beta   90.00
_cell.angle_gamma   90.00
#
_symmetry.space_group_name_H-M   'P 1'
#
loop_
_entity.id
_entity.type
_entity.pdbx_description
1 polymer ?
#
loop_
_entity_poly.entity_id
_entity_poly.type
_entity_poly.pdbx_seq_one_letter_code
_entity_poly.pdbx_strand_id
1 'polypeptide(L)'
;MLTRLAKAQQGRALGAASVLRSSTSTSIAAARRTYATPAADARVPTFHPSRIPPYAKLLENLELVRSLLGRPLTLSEKILYSHLKDAQADLAGVGKDPTNVRGKKYLKLNIDRLAMQDASAQMALLQFMTCGLDRVAIPSSVHCDHLIQAYEGAEADLKRSIASNKEVFDFLESASRRYGIEFWGPGSGIIHQIVLENYAAPGLLMLGTDSHTPNASGLGCLAIGVGGADAVDAMTATPWELLAPKALGVHLTGQLSPWCTPKDVILHLAGRLTVRGGTGKIVEYMGPGLASLPATGLATMANMGAEVGATTSAFAFTPAMSAYLEATGRAEVARGAEAAAARGLLSADEGAEYDERIEINLSELEPCLNGPFTPDLSTPLSQFVAKAKSESRGHPIELSAALIGSCTNSSYADMARCASLAEQAKKRGLKVKASFDVTPGSEQVRATVERDGIEQTLRDVGARVLANACGPCIGQWNRKELQGEDNVILTSFNRNFRGRNDGNTKTWNMLASPEIVTAMAFAGRLDFNPMTDSLTAPDGKPFKFEPPSSDVLPSKGFAQGDVGYLPRPVPEPQPEAEVLIDPSSSRLEPLQPFDSPFAATAAEGKYELPSMRCLLRIKGKCTTDHISAAGPWLKYKGHLSNLAENTLIGATNGELDAVNVAHDCFTGETDTIPGVAKKWKARQQPWMMVADHNYGEGSAREHAALQPRFYGCNLIVARSIARIAETNLRKQGVLTLLFENEDDYLRIGGGDLVETVNLTELIRPGGSLDTQVKLRVTKFEDDGKTVRETFELPTKHTLSAAHLDWIRAGSALNLIKEKARAARGAAAAPAGAFASSSRSGAASSSSLGGARGYATQAGKSAGGGSRNPNDPNYVPPAADSRTEAIKKIVFPNAPSTDNERAAMGATRASDVLPYGEASEEVHSTITRAWLLFQREQREELNARLNRKQERMRAALDDLRHEDERLFASATYRVAPNRRHPDEHAKLLSLGLITKPGQAPRPDAPTGAEARRMSKAVAGGSRLSGLFPREMRVPTATPSRKGWPAFEPSPY
;
A
#
# COMPACT_ATOMS: atom_id res chain seq x y z
N MET A 1 -16.68 49.14 17.95
CA MET A 1 -17.57 50.18 18.53
C MET A 1 -19.01 49.87 18.13
N LEU A 2 -20.00 50.41 18.86
CA LEU A 2 -21.40 49.98 18.82
C LEU A 2 -22.36 50.96 18.11
N THR A 3 -23.38 50.39 17.47
CA THR A 3 -24.76 50.91 17.26
C THR A 3 -25.03 52.26 16.57
N ARG A 4 -25.88 52.20 15.53
CA ARG A 4 -27.16 52.94 15.31
C ARG A 4 -27.81 52.34 14.04
N LEU A 5 -29.02 51.77 14.00
CA LEU A 5 -30.41 52.10 14.45
C LEU A 5 -31.30 52.63 13.31
N ALA A 6 -32.61 52.32 13.37
CA ALA A 6 -33.50 52.23 12.20
C ALA A 6 -34.89 52.88 12.36
N LYS A 7 -35.65 52.94 11.26
CA LYS A 7 -37.13 53.13 11.14
C LYS A 7 -37.60 52.27 9.94
N ALA A 8 -38.71 51.51 9.91
CA ALA A 8 -40.09 51.66 10.41
C ALA A 8 -40.93 52.65 9.59
N GLN A 9 -42.19 52.40 9.18
CA GLN A 9 -43.16 51.30 9.48
C GLN A 9 -43.63 50.64 8.14
N GLN A 10 -44.81 50.02 7.88
CA GLN A 10 -46.08 49.59 8.55
C GLN A 10 -46.73 48.52 7.60
N GLY A 11 -47.71 47.65 7.93
CA GLY A 11 -48.31 47.22 9.21
C GLY A 11 -49.66 46.47 9.07
N ARG A 12 -50.02 45.71 10.13
CA ARG A 12 -51.38 45.24 10.57
C ARG A 12 -52.27 44.39 9.62
N ALA A 13 -53.15 43.48 10.09
CA ALA A 13 -53.35 42.81 11.40
C ALA A 13 -54.44 41.68 11.28
N LEU A 14 -54.82 41.07 12.43
CA LEU A 14 -55.93 40.12 12.70
C LEU A 14 -55.65 38.61 12.47
N GLY A 15 -55.90 37.68 13.40
CA GLY A 15 -55.97 37.78 14.88
C GLY A 15 -56.99 36.88 15.60
N ALA A 16 -56.50 35.97 16.48
CA ALA A 16 -57.19 35.30 17.63
C ALA A 16 -58.41 34.37 17.33
N ALA A 17 -58.87 33.43 18.19
CA ALA A 17 -58.29 32.62 19.29
C ALA A 17 -59.34 31.54 19.75
N SER A 18 -59.06 30.76 20.83
CA SER A 18 -60.01 29.87 21.59
C SER A 18 -60.28 28.44 21.03
N VAL A 19 -60.80 27.46 21.80
CA VAL A 19 -60.16 26.67 22.90
C VAL A 19 -60.93 25.35 23.22
N LEU A 20 -60.20 24.25 23.43
CA LEU A 20 -60.48 22.96 24.16
C LEU A 20 -61.80 22.14 24.03
N ARG A 21 -61.60 20.82 23.75
CA ARG A 21 -62.32 19.59 24.25
C ARG A 21 -63.77 19.31 23.74
N SER A 22 -64.25 18.05 23.59
CA SER A 22 -63.65 16.69 23.72
C SER A 22 -64.50 15.56 23.10
N SER A 23 -63.85 14.43 22.70
CA SER A 23 -64.42 13.07 22.46
C SER A 23 -65.37 12.89 21.24
N THR A 24 -65.60 11.70 20.63
CA THR A 24 -65.25 10.28 20.91
C THR A 24 -64.86 9.47 19.64
N SER A 25 -64.02 8.42 19.82
CA SER A 25 -64.00 7.09 19.16
C SER A 25 -64.01 6.89 17.62
N THR A 26 -62.94 6.21 17.15
CA THR A 26 -62.91 5.08 16.17
C THR A 26 -63.43 5.23 14.72
N SER A 27 -62.48 5.21 13.78
CA SER A 27 -62.36 4.06 12.84
C SER A 27 -60.88 3.89 12.41
N ILE A 28 -60.46 2.67 12.05
CA ILE A 28 -59.08 2.37 11.61
C ILE A 28 -59.07 2.23 10.09
N ALA A 29 -58.22 3.01 9.41
CA ALA A 29 -57.92 2.87 8.00
C ALA A 29 -56.40 2.90 7.77
N ALA A 30 -55.88 2.00 6.94
CA ALA A 30 -54.44 1.77 6.82
C ALA A 30 -53.74 2.86 6.00
N ALA A 31 -52.83 3.61 6.64
CA ALA A 31 -51.98 4.59 5.98
C ALA A 31 -50.90 3.90 5.12
N ARG A 32 -51.16 3.76 3.80
CA ARG A 32 -50.10 3.44 2.83
C ARG A 32 -49.06 4.57 2.84
N ARG A 33 -47.84 4.28 3.26
CA ARG A 33 -46.70 5.21 3.12
C ARG A 33 -46.39 5.40 1.64
N THR A 34 -46.75 6.54 1.08
CA THR A 34 -46.22 7.00 -0.20
C THR A 34 -44.78 7.48 0.00
N TYR A 35 -43.82 6.71 -0.48
CA TYR A 35 -42.46 7.24 -0.68
C TYR A 35 -42.53 8.31 -1.77
N ALA A 36 -42.23 9.55 -1.42
CA ALA A 36 -42.10 10.63 -2.38
C ALA A 36 -40.76 10.49 -3.11
N THR A 37 -40.73 9.70 -4.18
CA THR A 37 -39.68 9.80 -5.19
C THR A 37 -39.70 11.22 -5.74
N PRO A 38 -38.58 11.96 -5.75
CA PRO A 38 -38.54 13.21 -6.51
C PRO A 38 -38.80 12.87 -7.99
N ALA A 39 -39.76 13.55 -8.61
CA ALA A 39 -39.98 13.40 -10.04
C ALA A 39 -38.72 13.84 -10.78
N ALA A 40 -38.26 13.02 -11.73
CA ALA A 40 -37.10 13.38 -12.55
C ALA A 40 -37.48 14.56 -13.46
N ASP A 41 -36.96 15.75 -13.16
CA ASP A 41 -36.89 16.83 -14.14
C ASP A 41 -36.04 16.31 -15.32
N ALA A 42 -36.53 16.46 -16.54
CA ALA A 42 -35.97 15.81 -17.73
C ALA A 42 -34.66 16.48 -18.24
N ARG A 43 -33.99 17.24 -17.37
CA ARG A 43 -32.70 17.89 -17.63
C ARG A 43 -31.59 16.93 -17.25
N VAL A 44 -30.57 16.81 -18.10
CA VAL A 44 -29.32 16.14 -17.73
C VAL A 44 -28.74 16.87 -16.49
N PRO A 45 -28.42 16.16 -15.39
CA PRO A 45 -27.84 16.79 -14.20
C PRO A 45 -26.57 17.58 -14.56
N THR A 46 -26.50 18.84 -14.13
CA THR A 46 -25.38 19.73 -14.49
C THR A 46 -24.08 19.39 -13.76
N PHE A 47 -24.15 18.54 -12.75
CA PHE A 47 -23.02 17.97 -12.00
C PHE A 47 -23.34 16.49 -11.70
N HIS A 48 -22.32 15.65 -11.50
CA HIS A 48 -22.58 14.28 -11.03
C HIS A 48 -23.16 14.34 -9.60
N PRO A 49 -24.35 13.78 -9.33
CA PRO A 49 -24.94 13.80 -8.01
C PRO A 49 -24.05 13.01 -7.04
N SER A 50 -23.70 13.66 -5.93
CA SER A 50 -22.94 13.06 -4.84
C SER A 50 -23.89 12.46 -3.81
N ARG A 51 -23.50 11.34 -3.19
CA ARG A 51 -24.33 10.69 -2.17
C ARG A 51 -24.06 11.35 -0.81
N ILE A 52 -25.11 11.84 -0.18
CA ILE A 52 -25.05 12.30 1.22
C ILE A 52 -24.71 11.08 2.10
N PRO A 53 -23.70 11.15 2.99
CA PRO A 53 -23.39 10.07 3.93
C PRO A 53 -24.59 9.72 4.82
N PRO A 54 -24.65 8.49 5.38
CA PRO A 54 -25.79 8.02 6.17
C PRO A 54 -25.81 8.60 7.60
N TYR A 55 -25.68 9.92 7.75
CA TYR A 55 -25.41 10.64 9.00
C TYR A 55 -26.32 10.23 10.17
N ALA A 56 -27.61 9.98 9.93
CA ALA A 56 -28.53 9.52 10.97
C ALA A 56 -28.06 8.21 11.64
N LYS A 57 -27.67 7.22 10.83
CA LYS A 57 -27.11 5.93 11.29
C LYS A 57 -25.73 6.11 11.91
N LEU A 58 -24.88 6.98 11.35
CA LEU A 58 -23.54 7.25 11.89
C LEU A 58 -23.61 7.90 13.28
N LEU A 59 -24.58 8.79 13.50
CA LEU A 59 -24.83 9.44 14.79
C LEU A 59 -25.43 8.47 15.82
N GLU A 60 -26.38 7.63 15.42
CA GLU A 60 -26.92 6.53 16.25
C GLU A 60 -25.80 5.55 16.69
N ASN A 61 -24.97 5.10 15.75
CA ASN A 61 -23.80 4.28 16.05
C ASN A 61 -22.78 5.02 16.95
N LEU A 62 -22.56 6.32 16.74
CA LEU A 62 -21.66 7.13 17.58
C LEU A 62 -22.18 7.23 19.02
N GLU A 63 -23.49 7.37 19.22
CA GLU A 63 -24.11 7.39 20.56
C GLU A 63 -23.91 6.04 21.28
N LEU A 64 -24.05 4.91 20.57
CA LEU A 64 -23.68 3.59 21.10
C LEU A 64 -22.17 3.51 21.45
N VAL A 65 -21.28 3.87 20.52
CA VAL A 65 -19.81 3.86 20.72
C VAL A 65 -19.41 4.71 21.93
N ARG A 66 -19.99 5.90 22.10
CA ARG A 66 -19.76 6.77 23.26
C ARG A 66 -20.14 6.08 24.58
N SER A 67 -21.27 5.37 24.63
CA SER A 67 -21.69 4.64 25.83
C SER A 67 -20.81 3.43 26.16
N LEU A 68 -20.24 2.76 25.15
CA LEU A 68 -19.34 1.62 25.34
C LEU A 68 -17.92 2.03 25.78
N LEU A 69 -17.39 3.14 25.24
CA LEU A 69 -16.01 3.57 25.49
C LEU A 69 -15.90 4.59 26.65
N GLY A 70 -16.94 5.37 26.93
CA GLY A 70 -17.01 6.25 28.10
C GLY A 70 -15.91 7.34 28.19
N ARG A 71 -15.34 7.74 27.05
CA ARG A 71 -14.22 8.71 26.91
C ARG A 71 -14.41 9.63 25.69
N PRO A 72 -13.67 10.76 25.61
CA PRO A 72 -13.51 11.52 24.37
C PRO A 72 -12.93 10.68 23.22
N LEU A 73 -13.35 10.97 21.99
CA LEU A 73 -12.92 10.33 20.75
C LEU A 73 -12.24 11.32 19.81
N THR A 74 -11.17 10.90 19.12
CA THR A 74 -10.61 11.66 17.98
C THR A 74 -11.59 11.65 16.80
N LEU A 75 -11.44 12.53 15.81
CA LEU A 75 -12.28 12.51 14.61
C LEU A 75 -12.17 11.17 13.86
N SER A 76 -10.93 10.68 13.73
CA SER A 76 -10.63 9.39 13.12
C SER A 76 -11.32 8.23 13.85
N GLU A 77 -11.36 8.24 15.19
CA GLU A 77 -12.12 7.26 15.97
C GLU A 77 -13.62 7.39 15.78
N LYS A 78 -14.18 8.60 15.77
CA LYS A 78 -15.62 8.80 15.54
C LYS A 78 -16.07 8.22 14.21
N ILE A 79 -15.36 8.53 13.12
CA ILE A 79 -15.70 8.03 11.79
C ILE A 79 -15.47 6.50 11.72
N LEU A 80 -14.31 5.97 12.13
CA LEU A 80 -14.08 4.52 12.07
C LEU A 80 -15.09 3.74 12.92
N TYR A 81 -15.34 4.16 14.16
CA TYR A 81 -16.20 3.40 15.08
C TYR A 81 -17.69 3.52 14.73
N SER A 82 -18.14 4.63 14.13
CA SER A 82 -19.51 4.72 13.61
C SER A 82 -19.76 3.81 12.39
N HIS A 83 -18.71 3.37 11.69
CA HIS A 83 -18.80 2.46 10.54
C HIS A 83 -18.65 0.97 10.89
N LEU A 84 -18.40 0.63 12.16
CA LEU A 84 -18.37 -0.76 12.62
C LEU A 84 -19.67 -1.49 12.27
N LYS A 85 -19.54 -2.75 11.85
CA LYS A 85 -20.68 -3.64 11.58
C LYS A 85 -21.40 -4.06 12.85
N ASP A 86 -20.67 -4.24 13.93
CA ASP A 86 -21.21 -4.48 15.26
C ASP A 86 -20.30 -3.82 16.30
N ALA A 87 -20.64 -2.58 16.68
CA ALA A 87 -19.90 -1.85 17.70
C ALA A 87 -20.00 -2.51 19.09
N GLN A 88 -21.08 -3.24 19.37
CA GLN A 88 -21.24 -3.97 20.62
C GLN A 88 -20.24 -5.12 20.69
N ALA A 89 -20.15 -5.96 19.66
CA ALA A 89 -19.22 -7.07 19.61
C ALA A 89 -17.74 -6.62 19.55
N ASP A 90 -17.43 -5.59 18.76
CA ASP A 90 -16.03 -5.17 18.57
C ASP A 90 -15.50 -4.27 19.71
N LEU A 91 -16.35 -3.50 20.43
CA LEU A 91 -15.91 -2.53 21.45
C LEU A 91 -16.38 -2.79 22.89
N ALA A 92 -17.34 -3.68 23.17
CA ALA A 92 -17.74 -3.92 24.56
C ALA A 92 -16.57 -4.43 25.43
N GLY A 93 -16.52 -3.98 26.68
CA GLY A 93 -15.56 -4.42 27.68
C GLY A 93 -14.11 -3.92 27.53
N VAL A 94 -13.76 -3.12 26.51
CA VAL A 94 -12.37 -2.64 26.32
C VAL A 94 -11.94 -1.57 27.33
N GLY A 95 -12.90 -0.93 28.01
CA GLY A 95 -12.66 0.14 28.97
C GLY A 95 -12.27 1.47 28.33
N LYS A 96 -11.76 2.38 29.17
CA LYS A 96 -11.45 3.77 28.78
C LYS A 96 -10.04 4.00 28.22
N ASP A 97 -9.18 2.98 28.20
CA ASP A 97 -7.83 3.10 27.65
C ASP A 97 -7.88 2.99 26.11
N PRO A 98 -7.52 4.04 25.33
CA PRO A 98 -7.54 3.98 23.87
C PRO A 98 -6.60 2.91 23.31
N THR A 99 -5.51 2.58 24.02
CA THR A 99 -4.57 1.54 23.60
C THR A 99 -5.18 0.14 23.65
N ASN A 100 -6.30 -0.10 24.33
CA ASN A 100 -7.00 -1.39 24.28
C ASN A 100 -7.71 -1.65 22.95
N VAL A 101 -7.83 -0.63 22.10
CA VAL A 101 -8.29 -0.74 20.71
C VAL A 101 -7.14 -0.45 19.75
N ARG A 102 -6.54 0.75 19.83
CA ARG A 102 -5.50 1.24 18.92
C ARG A 102 -4.28 0.32 18.89
N GLY A 103 -3.91 -0.16 17.71
CA GLY A 103 -2.80 -1.08 17.47
C GLY A 103 -3.01 -2.53 17.97
N LYS A 104 -4.17 -2.85 18.58
CA LYS A 104 -4.45 -4.19 19.15
C LYS A 104 -5.63 -4.91 18.50
N LYS A 105 -6.74 -4.21 18.20
CA LYS A 105 -7.97 -4.81 17.64
C LYS A 105 -8.10 -4.60 16.13
N TYR A 106 -8.60 -5.60 15.42
CA TYR A 106 -9.13 -5.45 14.06
C TYR A 106 -10.60 -4.99 14.14
N LEU A 107 -10.92 -3.91 13.44
CA LEU A 107 -12.24 -3.30 13.29
C LEU A 107 -12.94 -3.90 12.07
N LYS A 108 -14.18 -4.36 12.20
CA LYS A 108 -14.96 -4.90 11.07
C LYS A 108 -15.86 -3.81 10.49
N LEU A 109 -15.39 -3.17 9.42
CA LEU A 109 -15.97 -1.92 8.90
C LEU A 109 -16.91 -2.17 7.71
N ASN A 110 -18.00 -1.40 7.65
CA ASN A 110 -18.79 -1.24 6.43
C ASN A 110 -18.24 -0.06 5.63
N ILE A 111 -18.15 -0.19 4.31
CA ILE A 111 -17.61 0.83 3.41
C ILE A 111 -18.76 1.51 2.65
N ASP A 112 -18.75 2.84 2.55
CA ASP A 112 -19.79 3.60 1.84
C ASP A 112 -19.60 3.60 0.32
N ARG A 113 -18.35 3.70 -0.15
CA ARG A 113 -18.01 3.59 -1.58
C ARG A 113 -16.60 3.05 -1.86
N LEU A 114 -16.41 2.63 -3.10
CA LEU A 114 -15.13 2.24 -3.69
C LEU A 114 -14.78 3.15 -4.88
N ALA A 115 -13.49 3.39 -5.10
CA ALA A 115 -12.95 3.96 -6.34
C ALA A 115 -11.70 3.18 -6.81
N MET A 116 -11.64 2.82 -8.09
CA MET A 116 -10.56 2.03 -8.68
C MET A 116 -9.95 2.72 -9.90
N GLN A 117 -8.63 2.66 -10.06
CA GLN A 117 -7.95 3.16 -11.27
C GLN A 117 -7.63 2.02 -12.24
N ASP A 118 -7.56 2.30 -13.54
CA ASP A 118 -7.42 1.32 -14.63
C ASP A 118 -6.26 0.32 -14.43
N ALA A 119 -5.11 0.76 -13.92
CA ALA A 119 -3.96 -0.07 -13.59
C ALA A 119 -4.10 -0.90 -12.29
N SER A 120 -5.29 -1.02 -11.71
CA SER A 120 -5.61 -1.88 -10.56
C SER A 120 -7.00 -2.53 -10.66
N ALA A 121 -7.97 -1.80 -11.23
CA ALA A 121 -9.31 -2.26 -11.55
C ALA A 121 -9.31 -3.57 -12.36
N GLN A 122 -8.31 -3.77 -13.24
CA GLN A 122 -8.09 -5.05 -13.94
C GLN A 122 -8.17 -6.26 -13.01
N MET A 123 -7.28 -6.35 -12.01
CA MET A 123 -7.19 -7.52 -11.13
C MET A 123 -8.31 -7.54 -10.07
N ALA A 124 -8.82 -6.36 -9.66
CA ALA A 124 -9.96 -6.27 -8.75
C ALA A 124 -11.26 -6.80 -9.39
N LEU A 125 -11.55 -6.41 -10.64
CA LEU A 125 -12.74 -6.85 -11.37
C LEU A 125 -12.63 -8.31 -11.80
N LEU A 126 -11.45 -8.77 -12.25
CA LEU A 126 -11.23 -10.18 -12.54
C LEU A 126 -11.45 -11.07 -11.31
N GLN A 127 -11.02 -10.66 -10.11
CA GLN A 127 -11.32 -11.38 -8.87
C GLN A 127 -12.82 -11.31 -8.52
N PHE A 128 -13.47 -10.17 -8.72
CA PHE A 128 -14.92 -10.02 -8.52
C PHE A 128 -15.74 -10.96 -9.44
N MET A 129 -15.33 -11.11 -10.71
CA MET A 129 -15.94 -12.07 -11.65
C MET A 129 -15.92 -13.50 -11.10
N THR A 130 -14.84 -13.91 -10.41
CA THR A 130 -14.78 -15.25 -9.80
C THR A 130 -15.83 -15.50 -8.73
N CYS A 131 -16.31 -14.44 -8.05
CA CYS A 131 -17.31 -14.53 -6.97
C CYS A 131 -18.71 -14.91 -7.48
N GLY A 132 -19.00 -14.76 -8.79
CA GLY A 132 -20.30 -15.12 -9.37
C GLY A 132 -21.47 -14.27 -8.87
N LEU A 133 -21.22 -13.01 -8.53
CA LEU A 133 -22.25 -12.00 -8.26
C LEU A 133 -22.62 -11.25 -9.55
N ASP A 134 -23.85 -10.73 -9.62
CA ASP A 134 -24.36 -10.02 -10.81
C ASP A 134 -24.33 -8.49 -10.66
N ARG A 135 -23.99 -7.98 -9.46
CA ARG A 135 -23.73 -6.55 -9.22
C ARG A 135 -22.80 -6.35 -8.02
N VAL A 136 -22.14 -5.19 -7.97
CA VAL A 136 -21.50 -4.70 -6.74
C VAL A 136 -22.54 -4.36 -5.67
N ALA A 137 -22.17 -4.53 -4.40
CA ALA A 137 -23.02 -4.27 -3.24
C ALA A 137 -23.02 -2.79 -2.78
N ILE A 138 -21.97 -2.04 -3.11
CA ILE A 138 -21.81 -0.61 -2.77
C ILE A 138 -21.45 0.22 -4.01
N PRO A 139 -21.75 1.54 -4.02
CA PRO A 139 -21.32 2.46 -5.07
C PRO A 139 -19.82 2.31 -5.36
N SER A 140 -19.50 1.97 -6.61
CA SER A 140 -18.15 1.69 -7.07
C SER A 140 -17.90 2.46 -8.37
N SER A 141 -16.68 2.98 -8.53
CA SER A 141 -16.27 3.68 -9.77
C SER A 141 -14.92 3.22 -10.29
N VAL A 142 -14.76 3.20 -11.61
CA VAL A 142 -13.50 2.93 -12.34
C VAL A 142 -13.06 4.20 -13.07
N HIS A 143 -11.76 4.50 -13.06
CA HIS A 143 -11.16 5.72 -13.61
C HIS A 143 -9.98 5.37 -14.52
N CYS A 144 -9.92 5.94 -15.71
CA CYS A 144 -8.93 5.60 -16.74
C CYS A 144 -7.81 6.65 -16.88
N ASP A 145 -6.86 6.63 -15.95
CA ASP A 145 -5.85 7.67 -15.75
C ASP A 145 -4.39 7.18 -15.67
N HIS A 146 -4.09 5.89 -15.44
CA HIS A 146 -2.72 5.36 -15.37
C HIS A 146 -2.21 4.74 -16.68
N LEU A 147 -3.05 4.58 -17.71
CA LEU A 147 -2.65 4.04 -19.01
C LEU A 147 -2.43 5.11 -20.11
N ILE A 148 -2.51 6.40 -19.76
CA ILE A 148 -2.23 7.51 -20.69
C ILE A 148 -0.77 7.98 -20.54
N GLN A 149 -0.01 7.91 -21.64
CA GLN A 149 1.42 8.24 -21.67
C GLN A 149 1.67 9.62 -22.31
N ALA A 150 2.34 10.50 -21.57
CA ALA A 150 2.73 11.84 -22.05
C ALA A 150 3.93 11.79 -23.02
N TYR A 151 3.88 12.58 -24.10
CA TYR A 151 4.97 12.72 -25.08
C TYR A 151 4.86 14.02 -25.89
N GLU A 152 3.74 14.24 -26.59
CA GLU A 152 3.55 15.31 -27.58
C GLU A 152 2.58 16.41 -27.09
N GLY A 153 1.69 16.10 -26.15
CA GLY A 153 0.63 16.98 -25.68
C GLY A 153 -0.74 16.30 -25.66
N ALA A 154 -1.66 16.87 -24.88
CA ALA A 154 -2.93 16.24 -24.46
C ALA A 154 -3.66 15.41 -25.52
N GLU A 155 -4.02 15.99 -26.66
CA GLU A 155 -4.86 15.33 -27.68
C GLU A 155 -4.15 14.13 -28.34
N ALA A 156 -2.91 14.32 -28.79
CA ALA A 156 -2.12 13.28 -29.43
C ALA A 156 -1.80 12.14 -28.45
N ASP A 157 -1.45 12.49 -27.22
CA ASP A 157 -1.13 11.53 -26.16
C ASP A 157 -2.35 10.71 -25.75
N LEU A 158 -3.52 11.33 -25.62
CA LEU A 158 -4.79 10.65 -25.33
C LEU A 158 -5.17 9.70 -26.47
N LYS A 159 -5.22 10.19 -27.72
CA LYS A 159 -5.57 9.42 -28.91
C LYS A 159 -4.67 8.19 -29.10
N ARG A 160 -3.36 8.36 -28.91
CA ARG A 160 -2.37 7.28 -28.96
C ARG A 160 -2.58 6.26 -27.84
N SER A 161 -2.90 6.72 -26.63
CA SER A 161 -3.08 5.87 -25.44
C SER A 161 -4.39 5.07 -25.47
N ILE A 162 -5.47 5.65 -26.01
CA ILE A 162 -6.73 4.94 -26.29
C ILE A 162 -6.48 3.81 -27.30
N ALA A 163 -5.76 4.09 -28.38
CA ALA A 163 -5.44 3.06 -29.39
C ALA A 163 -4.57 1.92 -28.82
N SER A 164 -3.55 2.24 -28.01
CA SER A 164 -2.59 1.24 -27.48
C SER A 164 -3.08 0.45 -26.27
N ASN A 165 -4.15 0.89 -25.60
CA ASN A 165 -4.76 0.20 -24.46
C ASN A 165 -6.25 -0.13 -24.66
N LYS A 166 -6.77 -0.05 -25.90
CA LYS A 166 -8.19 -0.24 -26.23
C LYS A 166 -8.77 -1.49 -25.56
N GLU A 167 -8.08 -2.62 -25.68
CA GLU A 167 -8.45 -3.91 -25.06
C GLU A 167 -8.73 -3.81 -23.55
N VAL A 168 -7.91 -3.05 -22.81
CA VAL A 168 -8.06 -2.87 -21.36
C VAL A 168 -9.20 -1.90 -21.05
N PHE A 169 -9.40 -0.85 -21.85
CA PHE A 169 -10.53 0.05 -21.68
C PHE A 169 -11.87 -0.63 -22.02
N ASP A 170 -11.92 -1.41 -23.10
CA ASP A 170 -13.05 -2.26 -23.50
C ASP A 170 -13.45 -3.24 -22.38
N PHE A 171 -12.47 -3.90 -21.76
CA PHE A 171 -12.68 -4.77 -20.60
C PHE A 171 -13.27 -4.00 -19.41
N LEU A 172 -12.65 -2.87 -19.03
CA LEU A 172 -13.08 -2.09 -17.87
C LEU A 172 -14.48 -1.50 -18.05
N GLU A 173 -14.81 -0.99 -19.25
CA GLU A 173 -16.14 -0.48 -19.57
C GLU A 173 -17.19 -1.61 -19.55
N SER A 174 -16.92 -2.73 -20.24
CA SER A 174 -17.87 -3.84 -20.36
C SER A 174 -18.12 -4.54 -19.02
N ALA A 175 -17.08 -4.74 -18.19
CA ALA A 175 -17.21 -5.21 -16.82
C ALA A 175 -17.99 -4.21 -15.94
N SER A 176 -17.74 -2.90 -16.09
CA SER A 176 -18.44 -1.88 -15.30
C SER A 176 -19.94 -1.83 -15.62
N ARG A 177 -20.28 -1.88 -16.92
CA ARG A 177 -21.67 -2.02 -17.42
C ARG A 177 -22.34 -3.29 -16.90
N ARG A 178 -21.63 -4.42 -16.89
CA ARG A 178 -22.16 -5.69 -16.38
C ARG A 178 -22.53 -5.60 -14.89
N TYR A 179 -21.66 -5.03 -14.07
CA TYR A 179 -21.77 -5.10 -12.61
C TYR A 179 -22.36 -3.86 -11.91
N GLY A 180 -22.76 -2.82 -12.66
CA GLY A 180 -23.37 -1.61 -12.10
C GLY A 180 -22.36 -0.66 -11.46
N ILE A 181 -21.26 -0.39 -12.17
CA ILE A 181 -20.12 0.41 -11.72
C ILE A 181 -20.03 1.68 -12.58
N GLU A 182 -19.73 2.83 -11.96
CA GLU A 182 -19.56 4.12 -12.62
C GLU A 182 -18.23 4.14 -13.40
N PHE A 183 -18.25 4.23 -14.73
CA PHE A 183 -17.04 4.19 -15.57
C PHE A 183 -16.64 5.59 -16.09
N TRP A 184 -15.50 6.11 -15.64
CA TRP A 184 -14.91 7.37 -16.10
C TRP A 184 -13.86 7.09 -17.18
N GLY A 185 -14.26 7.34 -18.44
CA GLY A 185 -13.45 7.02 -19.62
C GLY A 185 -12.10 7.75 -19.70
N PRO A 186 -11.16 7.25 -20.54
CA PRO A 186 -9.81 7.80 -20.64
C PRO A 186 -9.83 9.26 -21.11
N GLY A 187 -9.23 10.16 -20.33
CA GLY A 187 -9.23 11.62 -20.56
C GLY A 187 -10.17 12.41 -19.63
N SER A 188 -11.04 11.74 -18.89
CA SER A 188 -11.94 12.36 -17.90
C SER A 188 -11.22 13.07 -16.75
N GLY A 189 -10.11 12.51 -16.26
CA GLY A 189 -9.37 13.03 -15.11
C GLY A 189 -8.67 11.96 -14.29
N ILE A 190 -7.87 12.42 -13.35
CA ILE A 190 -7.18 11.60 -12.37
C ILE A 190 -8.15 11.23 -11.25
N ILE A 191 -8.17 9.94 -10.86
CA ILE A 191 -9.10 9.34 -9.90
C ILE A 191 -9.34 10.21 -8.65
N HIS A 192 -8.27 10.73 -8.05
CA HIS A 192 -8.34 11.48 -6.80
C HIS A 192 -8.95 12.88 -6.93
N GLN A 193 -8.82 13.51 -8.10
CA GLN A 193 -9.46 14.79 -8.39
C GLN A 193 -10.95 14.59 -8.68
N ILE A 194 -11.30 13.63 -9.53
CA ILE A 194 -12.69 13.25 -9.81
C ILE A 194 -13.41 12.87 -8.51
N VAL A 195 -12.75 12.10 -7.63
CA VAL A 195 -13.28 11.76 -6.29
C VAL A 195 -13.48 13.00 -5.44
N LEU A 196 -12.53 13.93 -5.38
CA LEU A 196 -12.69 15.16 -4.59
C LEU A 196 -13.88 16.01 -5.08
N GLU A 197 -14.04 16.13 -6.40
CA GLU A 197 -15.06 16.94 -7.09
C GLU A 197 -16.48 16.35 -7.00
N ASN A 198 -16.62 15.02 -7.03
CA ASN A 198 -17.91 14.34 -7.21
C ASN A 198 -18.31 13.40 -6.06
N TYR A 199 -17.36 12.84 -5.30
CA TYR A 199 -17.60 11.66 -4.45
C TYR A 199 -17.17 11.77 -2.98
N ALA A 200 -16.20 12.63 -2.65
CA ALA A 200 -15.81 12.89 -1.28
C ALA A 200 -16.92 13.66 -0.55
N ALA A 201 -17.17 13.31 0.71
CA ALA A 201 -18.17 13.94 1.57
C ALA A 201 -17.75 13.80 3.05
N PRO A 202 -17.91 14.83 3.89
CA PRO A 202 -17.49 14.78 5.29
C PRO A 202 -18.09 13.59 6.06
N GLY A 203 -17.26 12.86 6.82
CA GLY A 203 -17.69 11.71 7.63
C GLY A 203 -17.93 10.40 6.86
N LEU A 204 -17.79 10.38 5.54
CA LEU A 204 -17.88 9.16 4.71
C LEU A 204 -16.67 8.23 4.94
N LEU A 205 -16.84 6.91 4.91
CA LEU A 205 -15.72 5.94 4.89
C LEU A 205 -15.60 5.27 3.50
N MET A 206 -14.49 5.53 2.79
CA MET A 206 -14.24 4.95 1.46
C MET A 206 -12.90 4.23 1.34
N LEU A 207 -12.88 3.22 0.47
CA LEU A 207 -11.66 2.57 0.01
C LEU A 207 -11.35 2.98 -1.43
N GLY A 208 -10.08 2.85 -1.82
CA GLY A 208 -9.70 2.91 -3.23
C GLY A 208 -8.44 2.12 -3.52
N THR A 209 -8.32 1.60 -4.75
CA THR A 209 -7.20 0.72 -5.14
C THR A 209 -5.94 1.49 -5.55
N ASP A 210 -5.67 2.61 -4.86
CA ASP A 210 -4.46 3.41 -5.04
C ASP A 210 -3.94 3.98 -3.71
N SER A 211 -2.64 4.21 -3.61
CA SER A 211 -2.02 4.71 -2.38
C SER A 211 -2.41 6.15 -2.02
N HIS A 212 -2.82 6.97 -3.00
CA HIS A 212 -3.12 8.39 -2.81
C HIS A 212 -4.61 8.67 -2.59
N THR A 213 -5.43 7.63 -2.44
CA THR A 213 -6.84 7.74 -2.03
C THR A 213 -7.09 8.62 -0.79
N PRO A 214 -6.18 8.72 0.21
CA PRO A 214 -6.26 9.72 1.28
C PRO A 214 -6.46 11.18 0.83
N ASN A 215 -6.17 11.55 -0.42
CA ASN A 215 -6.51 12.86 -1.02
C ASN A 215 -7.95 13.31 -0.70
N ALA A 216 -8.91 12.38 -0.79
CA ALA A 216 -10.32 12.68 -0.54
C ALA A 216 -10.62 13.07 0.92
N SER A 217 -9.80 12.65 1.89
CA SER A 217 -9.93 13.03 3.31
C SER A 217 -9.75 14.54 3.53
N GLY A 218 -9.16 15.27 2.58
CA GLY A 218 -9.12 16.73 2.59
C GLY A 218 -10.51 17.40 2.55
N LEU A 219 -11.56 16.65 2.17
CA LEU A 219 -12.97 17.05 2.26
C LEU A 219 -13.70 16.36 3.42
N GLY A 220 -12.98 16.02 4.49
CA GLY A 220 -13.51 15.58 5.78
C GLY A 220 -13.97 14.12 5.86
N CYS A 221 -13.76 13.32 4.82
CA CYS A 221 -14.00 11.87 4.86
C CYS A 221 -12.81 11.11 5.48
N LEU A 222 -12.94 9.79 5.67
CA LEU A 222 -11.78 8.90 5.76
C LEU A 222 -11.69 8.08 4.48
N ALA A 223 -10.66 8.34 3.69
CA ALA A 223 -10.38 7.61 2.45
C ALA A 223 -9.07 6.82 2.58
N ILE A 224 -9.11 5.50 2.39
CA ILE A 224 -7.97 4.61 2.64
C ILE A 224 -7.57 3.85 1.36
N GLY A 225 -6.27 3.84 1.06
CA GLY A 225 -5.70 3.09 -0.06
C GLY A 225 -5.52 1.61 0.26
N VAL A 226 -5.98 0.72 -0.64
CA VAL A 226 -6.01 -0.75 -0.44
C VAL A 226 -5.63 -1.53 -1.71
N GLY A 227 -5.54 -2.87 -1.60
CA GLY A 227 -5.38 -3.78 -2.74
C GLY A 227 -6.72 -4.18 -3.38
N GLY A 228 -6.70 -4.82 -4.56
CA GLY A 228 -7.91 -5.28 -5.26
C GLY A 228 -8.74 -6.27 -4.44
N ALA A 229 -8.13 -7.18 -3.69
CA ALA A 229 -8.81 -8.14 -2.83
C ALA A 229 -9.53 -7.50 -1.62
N ASP A 230 -9.16 -6.28 -1.21
CA ASP A 230 -9.91 -5.48 -0.23
C ASP A 230 -11.04 -4.69 -0.90
N ALA A 231 -10.82 -4.23 -2.14
CA ALA A 231 -11.89 -3.68 -2.97
C ALA A 231 -12.98 -4.73 -3.29
N VAL A 232 -12.62 -6.01 -3.41
CA VAL A 232 -13.61 -7.11 -3.55
C VAL A 232 -14.42 -7.32 -2.26
N ASP A 233 -13.82 -7.16 -1.06
CA ASP A 233 -14.62 -7.17 0.17
C ASP A 233 -15.71 -6.08 0.12
N ALA A 234 -15.31 -4.86 -0.25
CA ALA A 234 -16.22 -3.72 -0.39
C ALA A 234 -17.30 -3.96 -1.47
N MET A 235 -16.92 -4.44 -2.66
CA MET A 235 -17.86 -4.80 -3.73
C MET A 235 -18.81 -5.96 -3.35
N THR A 236 -18.48 -6.77 -2.35
CA THR A 236 -19.30 -7.92 -1.90
C THR A 236 -20.05 -7.64 -0.59
N ALA A 237 -19.89 -6.45 0.01
CA ALA A 237 -20.32 -6.11 1.38
C ALA A 237 -19.79 -7.10 2.45
N THR A 238 -18.64 -7.72 2.19
CA THR A 238 -17.85 -8.41 3.21
C THR A 238 -17.25 -7.33 4.14
N PRO A 239 -17.27 -7.52 5.47
CA PRO A 239 -16.74 -6.50 6.39
C PRO A 239 -15.23 -6.39 6.21
N TRP A 240 -14.73 -5.18 5.93
CA TRP A 240 -13.32 -4.94 5.74
C TRP A 240 -12.61 -4.88 7.11
N GLU A 241 -11.58 -5.70 7.31
CA GLU A 241 -10.85 -5.80 8.58
C GLU A 241 -9.63 -4.86 8.63
N LEU A 242 -9.76 -3.74 9.36
CA LEU A 242 -8.68 -2.80 9.60
C LEU A 242 -8.12 -2.93 11.02
N LEU A 243 -6.82 -3.22 11.18
CA LEU A 243 -6.14 -3.05 12.47
C LEU A 243 -6.26 -1.59 12.91
N ALA A 244 -6.94 -1.34 14.03
CA ALA A 244 -7.30 -0.01 14.51
C ALA A 244 -6.08 0.92 14.56
N PRO A 245 -6.02 2.00 13.75
CA PRO A 245 -4.87 2.86 13.72
C PRO A 245 -4.62 3.58 15.05
N LYS A 246 -3.36 3.96 15.29
CA LYS A 246 -3.01 4.98 16.28
C LYS A 246 -3.39 6.38 15.77
N ALA A 247 -3.53 7.36 16.66
CA ALA A 247 -3.84 8.74 16.27
C ALA A 247 -2.64 9.67 16.47
N LEU A 248 -2.15 10.28 15.40
CA LEU A 248 -1.14 11.36 15.44
C LEU A 248 -1.85 12.70 15.24
N GLY A 249 -1.89 13.55 16.27
CA GLY A 249 -2.49 14.87 16.19
C GLY A 249 -1.51 15.92 15.67
N VAL A 250 -1.85 16.60 14.58
CA VAL A 250 -1.08 17.74 14.03
C VAL A 250 -1.85 19.03 14.29
N HIS A 251 -1.36 19.82 15.26
CA HIS A 251 -1.97 21.07 15.68
C HIS A 251 -1.35 22.25 14.90
N LEU A 252 -2.17 22.92 14.10
CA LEU A 252 -1.79 24.02 13.22
C LEU A 252 -2.15 25.37 13.87
N THR A 253 -1.18 26.26 13.96
CA THR A 253 -1.34 27.65 14.47
C THR A 253 -0.84 28.66 13.44
N GLY A 254 -1.14 29.94 13.64
CA GLY A 254 -0.76 31.01 12.69
C GLY A 254 -1.49 30.93 11.34
N GLN A 255 -0.89 31.55 10.32
CA GLN A 255 -1.33 31.59 8.93
C GLN A 255 -0.12 31.51 7.99
N LEU A 256 -0.27 30.85 6.84
CA LEU A 256 0.80 30.73 5.83
C LEU A 256 1.17 32.09 5.22
N SER A 257 2.44 32.27 4.85
CA SER A 257 2.84 33.41 4.02
C SER A 257 2.26 33.28 2.59
N PRO A 258 2.07 34.38 1.83
CA PRO A 258 1.52 34.31 0.46
C PRO A 258 2.35 33.49 -0.55
N TRP A 259 3.63 33.22 -0.24
CA TRP A 259 4.50 32.32 -1.02
C TRP A 259 4.34 30.84 -0.64
N CYS A 260 3.85 30.55 0.56
CA CYS A 260 3.68 29.19 1.06
C CYS A 260 2.28 28.64 0.76
N THR A 261 2.18 27.33 0.79
CA THR A 261 0.96 26.57 0.48
C THR A 261 0.78 25.40 1.44
N PRO A 262 -0.40 24.76 1.44
CA PRO A 262 -0.58 23.46 2.10
C PRO A 262 0.39 22.36 1.63
N LYS A 263 0.98 22.48 0.43
CA LYS A 263 2.07 21.59 -0.03
C LYS A 263 3.31 21.73 0.87
N ASP A 264 3.69 22.95 1.23
CA ASP A 264 4.85 23.20 2.09
C ASP A 264 4.64 22.67 3.51
N VAL A 265 3.41 22.71 4.02
CA VAL A 265 3.03 22.11 5.32
C VAL A 265 3.29 20.60 5.34
N ILE A 266 2.88 19.87 4.30
CA ILE A 266 3.09 18.41 4.23
C ILE A 266 4.52 18.04 3.82
N LEU A 267 5.22 18.86 3.03
CA LEU A 267 6.65 18.68 2.76
C LEU A 267 7.48 18.82 4.06
N HIS A 268 7.21 19.85 4.86
CA HIS A 268 7.81 20.03 6.19
C HIS A 268 7.47 18.89 7.15
N LEU A 269 6.20 18.48 7.21
CA LEU A 269 5.77 17.37 8.08
C LEU A 269 6.39 16.04 7.66
N ALA A 270 6.56 15.78 6.35
CA ALA A 270 7.31 14.63 5.85
C ALA A 270 8.76 14.66 6.31
N GLY A 271 9.41 15.83 6.29
CA GLY A 271 10.74 16.04 6.87
C GLY A 271 10.84 15.72 8.36
N ARG A 272 9.78 15.99 9.15
CA ARG A 272 9.75 15.69 10.59
C ARG A 272 9.39 14.24 10.90
N LEU A 273 8.57 13.59 10.06
CA LEU A 273 8.11 12.21 10.28
C LEU A 273 9.00 11.14 9.65
N THR A 274 9.74 11.46 8.58
CA THR A 274 10.30 10.50 7.60
C THR A 274 9.23 9.68 6.87
N VAL A 275 9.63 8.94 5.82
CA VAL A 275 8.78 7.97 5.09
C VAL A 275 8.19 6.83 5.93
N ARG A 276 8.42 6.83 7.25
CA ARG A 276 7.94 5.82 8.20
C ARG A 276 7.12 6.38 9.37
N GLY A 277 7.16 7.68 9.65
CA GLY A 277 6.61 8.22 10.89
C GLY A 277 5.11 8.06 11.06
N GLY A 278 4.34 8.01 9.96
CA GLY A 278 2.91 7.75 9.94
C GLY A 278 2.51 6.27 10.01
N THR A 279 3.47 5.32 9.97
CA THR A 279 3.18 3.87 9.85
C THR A 279 2.21 3.38 10.94
N GLY A 280 1.03 2.90 10.51
CA GLY A 280 -0.01 2.38 11.42
C GLY A 280 -0.79 3.46 12.18
N LYS A 281 -0.68 4.73 11.74
CA LYS A 281 -1.38 5.88 12.31
C LYS A 281 -2.33 6.51 11.29
N ILE A 282 -3.35 7.20 11.78
CA ILE A 282 -4.02 8.27 11.03
C ILE A 282 -3.40 9.61 11.46
N VAL A 283 -3.11 10.48 10.49
CA VAL A 283 -2.62 11.84 10.74
C VAL A 283 -3.83 12.77 10.79
N GLU A 284 -4.18 13.24 11.97
CA GLU A 284 -5.37 14.05 12.21
C GLU A 284 -4.98 15.52 12.40
N TYR A 285 -5.50 16.41 11.55
CA TYR A 285 -5.17 17.83 11.55
C TYR A 285 -6.24 18.65 12.28
N MET A 286 -5.79 19.60 13.10
CA MET A 286 -6.63 20.40 14.00
C MET A 286 -5.95 21.76 14.32
N GLY A 287 -6.59 22.57 15.16
CA GLY A 287 -6.08 23.89 15.57
C GLY A 287 -6.55 25.05 14.70
N PRO A 288 -6.38 26.30 15.15
CA PRO A 288 -6.94 27.48 14.48
C PRO A 288 -6.37 27.72 13.08
N GLY A 289 -5.13 27.32 12.81
CA GLY A 289 -4.49 27.45 11.50
C GLY A 289 -5.18 26.64 10.41
N LEU A 290 -5.82 25.51 10.75
CA LEU A 290 -6.54 24.65 9.81
C LEU A 290 -7.67 25.41 9.08
N ALA A 291 -8.37 26.30 9.77
CA ALA A 291 -9.48 27.07 9.21
C ALA A 291 -9.04 28.13 8.18
N SER A 292 -7.73 28.40 8.06
CA SER A 292 -7.17 29.31 7.04
C SER A 292 -6.88 28.64 5.69
N LEU A 293 -6.96 27.30 5.61
CA LEU A 293 -6.50 26.54 4.45
C LEU A 293 -7.64 26.15 3.50
N PRO A 294 -7.44 26.20 2.17
CA PRO A 294 -8.46 25.82 1.19
C PRO A 294 -8.65 24.31 1.13
N ALA A 295 -9.88 23.84 0.84
CA ALA A 295 -10.21 22.40 0.83
C ALA A 295 -9.37 21.57 -0.15
N THR A 296 -9.03 22.10 -1.32
CA THR A 296 -8.12 21.44 -2.27
C THR A 296 -6.69 21.34 -1.73
N GLY A 297 -6.25 22.31 -0.94
CA GLY A 297 -4.97 22.25 -0.23
C GLY A 297 -4.98 21.30 0.97
N LEU A 298 -6.12 21.14 1.65
CA LEU A 298 -6.29 20.03 2.59
C LEU A 298 -6.16 18.68 1.88
N ALA A 299 -6.69 18.56 0.64
CA ALA A 299 -6.50 17.36 -0.18
C ALA A 299 -5.02 17.15 -0.57
N THR A 300 -4.27 18.19 -0.95
CA THR A 300 -2.80 18.14 -1.13
C THR A 300 -2.08 17.57 0.10
N MET A 301 -2.43 18.06 1.31
CA MET A 301 -1.86 17.55 2.57
C MET A 301 -2.28 16.09 2.84
N ALA A 302 -3.53 15.75 2.54
CA ALA A 302 -4.08 14.42 2.76
C ALA A 302 -3.43 13.37 1.83
N ASN A 303 -3.26 13.73 0.55
CA ASN A 303 -2.58 12.98 -0.51
C ASN A 303 -1.19 12.56 -0.05
N MET A 304 -0.34 13.53 0.30
CA MET A 304 1.04 13.26 0.75
C MET A 304 1.16 12.71 2.18
N GLY A 305 0.05 12.52 2.89
CA GLY A 305 0.02 11.65 4.08
C GLY A 305 0.42 10.19 3.75
N ALA A 306 0.23 9.74 2.51
CA ALA A 306 0.68 8.43 2.05
C ALA A 306 2.22 8.30 2.07
N GLU A 307 2.95 9.38 1.82
CA GLU A 307 4.42 9.39 1.74
C GLU A 307 5.11 9.21 3.08
N VAL A 308 4.45 9.55 4.20
CA VAL A 308 4.92 9.24 5.56
C VAL A 308 4.48 7.87 6.07
N GLY A 309 3.79 7.08 5.22
CA GLY A 309 3.28 5.75 5.56
C GLY A 309 1.98 5.74 6.37
N ALA A 310 1.23 6.84 6.41
CA ALA A 310 -0.04 6.91 7.13
C ALA A 310 -1.10 5.97 6.54
N THR A 311 -2.00 5.45 7.38
CA THR A 311 -3.18 4.71 6.93
C THR A 311 -4.13 5.62 6.14
N THR A 312 -4.32 6.84 6.63
CA THR A 312 -4.90 7.98 5.91
C THR A 312 -4.64 9.27 6.71
N SER A 313 -5.10 10.40 6.20
CA SER A 313 -5.21 11.65 6.95
C SER A 313 -6.68 11.90 7.36
N ALA A 314 -6.90 12.75 8.35
CA ALA A 314 -8.22 13.19 8.80
C ALA A 314 -8.22 14.70 9.09
N PHE A 315 -9.29 15.41 8.74
CA PHE A 315 -9.39 16.87 8.90
C PHE A 315 -10.75 17.23 9.50
N ALA A 316 -10.77 18.03 10.57
CA ALA A 316 -12.01 18.56 11.12
C ALA A 316 -12.76 19.40 10.06
N PHE A 317 -14.08 19.31 10.04
CA PHE A 317 -14.90 19.99 9.03
C PHE A 317 -14.73 21.52 9.11
N THR A 318 -14.41 22.15 7.98
CA THR A 318 -14.18 23.61 7.88
C THR A 318 -15.17 24.28 6.92
N PRO A 319 -15.41 25.60 7.04
CA PRO A 319 -16.21 26.36 6.07
C PRO A 319 -15.69 26.25 4.63
N ALA A 320 -14.38 26.06 4.43
CA ALA A 320 -13.79 25.85 3.11
C ALA A 320 -14.25 24.54 2.46
N MET A 321 -14.54 23.49 3.26
CA MET A 321 -15.14 22.25 2.75
C MET A 321 -16.58 22.50 2.29
N SER A 322 -17.37 23.26 3.06
CA SER A 322 -18.74 23.63 2.69
C SER A 322 -18.77 24.43 1.38
N ALA A 323 -17.96 25.49 1.27
CA ALA A 323 -17.86 26.31 0.07
C ALA A 323 -17.40 25.52 -1.18
N TYR A 324 -16.49 24.55 -1.03
CA TYR A 324 -16.07 23.68 -2.13
C TYR A 324 -17.16 22.66 -2.54
N LEU A 325 -17.89 22.10 -1.57
CA LEU A 325 -19.07 21.27 -1.85
C LEU A 325 -20.13 22.06 -2.63
N GLU A 326 -20.44 23.29 -2.23
CA GLU A 326 -21.38 24.15 -2.96
C GLU A 326 -20.87 24.49 -4.38
N ALA A 327 -19.58 24.84 -4.53
CA ALA A 327 -19.00 25.23 -5.81
C ALA A 327 -19.00 24.11 -6.86
N THR A 328 -18.95 22.83 -6.47
CA THR A 328 -19.11 21.68 -7.38
C THR A 328 -20.54 21.09 -7.37
N GLY A 329 -21.54 21.86 -6.94
CA GLY A 329 -22.96 21.52 -7.06
C GLY A 329 -23.54 20.61 -5.97
N ARG A 330 -22.81 20.36 -4.87
CA ARG A 330 -23.15 19.41 -3.80
C ARG A 330 -23.72 20.07 -2.54
N ALA A 331 -24.48 21.15 -2.68
CA ALA A 331 -24.97 21.95 -1.55
C ALA A 331 -25.84 21.19 -0.51
N GLU A 332 -26.52 20.09 -0.89
CA GLU A 332 -27.20 19.23 0.10
C GLU A 332 -26.22 18.40 0.94
N VAL A 333 -25.06 18.03 0.39
CA VAL A 333 -23.99 17.36 1.15
C VAL A 333 -23.38 18.33 2.15
N ALA A 334 -23.21 19.61 1.77
CA ALA A 334 -22.76 20.68 2.65
C ALA A 334 -23.71 20.86 3.85
N ARG A 335 -25.02 21.06 3.60
CA ARG A 335 -26.05 21.15 4.66
C ARG A 335 -26.09 19.91 5.56
N GLY A 336 -25.99 18.72 4.98
CA GLY A 336 -25.94 17.47 5.74
C GLY A 336 -24.70 17.37 6.64
N ALA A 337 -23.53 17.78 6.12
CA ALA A 337 -22.30 17.84 6.89
C ALA A 337 -22.39 18.87 8.02
N GLU A 338 -22.91 20.07 7.78
CA GLU A 338 -23.09 21.11 8.82
C GLU A 338 -23.98 20.60 9.97
N ALA A 339 -25.08 19.93 9.65
CA ALA A 339 -25.96 19.31 10.66
C ALA A 339 -25.27 18.18 11.45
N ALA A 340 -24.41 17.38 10.80
CA ALA A 340 -23.64 16.32 11.46
C ALA A 340 -22.45 16.85 12.29
N ALA A 341 -21.82 17.94 11.84
CA ALA A 341 -20.80 18.68 12.57
C ALA A 341 -21.38 19.32 13.84
N ALA A 342 -22.57 19.92 13.75
CA ALA A 342 -23.30 20.47 14.90
C ALA A 342 -23.69 19.41 15.94
N ARG A 343 -23.83 18.14 15.54
CA ARG A 343 -23.99 16.98 16.45
C ARG A 343 -22.67 16.31 16.84
N GLY A 344 -21.52 16.91 16.52
CA GLY A 344 -20.21 16.48 16.99
C GLY A 344 -19.65 15.21 16.34
N LEU A 345 -20.09 14.85 15.13
CA LEU A 345 -19.50 13.74 14.35
C LEU A 345 -18.20 14.16 13.64
N LEU A 346 -18.14 15.38 13.12
CA LEU A 346 -17.12 15.84 12.14
C LEU A 346 -15.99 16.71 12.73
N SER A 347 -15.76 16.57 14.03
CA SER A 347 -14.65 17.15 14.78
C SER A 347 -14.21 16.16 15.86
N ALA A 348 -12.99 16.29 16.39
CA ALA A 348 -12.60 15.57 17.61
C ALA A 348 -13.46 16.03 18.82
N ASP A 349 -13.59 15.19 19.85
CA ASP A 349 -14.14 15.63 21.14
C ASP A 349 -13.15 16.52 21.90
N GLU A 350 -13.66 17.39 22.76
CA GLU A 350 -12.84 18.09 23.74
C GLU A 350 -12.15 17.07 24.67
N GLY A 351 -10.85 17.26 24.92
CA GLY A 351 -10.04 16.32 25.68
C GLY A 351 -9.64 15.04 24.92
N ALA A 352 -9.84 14.95 23.60
CA ALA A 352 -9.41 13.79 22.82
C ALA A 352 -7.88 13.49 22.96
N GLU A 353 -7.58 12.22 23.20
CA GLU A 353 -6.22 11.70 23.40
C GLU A 353 -5.61 11.24 22.08
N TYR A 354 -4.38 11.66 21.81
CA TYR A 354 -3.59 11.25 20.64
C TYR A 354 -2.35 10.49 21.13
N ASP A 355 -1.98 9.42 20.43
CA ASP A 355 -0.79 8.62 20.74
C ASP A 355 0.49 9.46 20.66
N GLU A 356 0.51 10.40 19.71
CA GLU A 356 1.59 11.35 19.45
C GLU A 356 0.99 12.71 19.05
N ARG A 357 1.71 13.80 19.30
CA ARG A 357 1.31 15.17 18.89
C ARG A 357 2.48 15.89 18.23
N ILE A 358 2.18 16.68 17.19
CA ILE A 358 3.10 17.59 16.52
C ILE A 358 2.45 18.97 16.42
N GLU A 359 3.18 20.02 16.76
CA GLU A 359 2.76 21.41 16.53
C GLU A 359 3.51 22.00 15.34
N ILE A 360 2.81 22.79 14.53
CA ILE A 360 3.35 23.54 13.38
C ILE A 360 2.74 24.95 13.40
N ASN A 361 3.59 25.97 13.54
CA ASN A 361 3.20 27.36 13.29
C ASN A 361 3.32 27.66 11.79
N LEU A 362 2.20 27.84 11.12
CA LEU A 362 2.12 28.14 9.68
C LEU A 362 2.83 29.46 9.31
N SER A 363 2.96 30.39 10.27
CA SER A 363 3.64 31.68 10.06
C SER A 363 5.17 31.62 10.20
N GLU A 364 5.72 30.48 10.63
CA GLU A 364 7.17 30.22 10.67
C GLU A 364 7.65 29.39 9.45
N LEU A 365 6.73 28.94 8.60
CA LEU A 365 7.07 28.19 7.39
C LEU A 365 7.50 29.12 6.25
N GLU A 366 8.58 28.73 5.58
CA GLU A 366 8.92 29.16 4.21
C GLU A 366 8.69 28.00 3.22
N PRO A 367 8.66 28.25 1.90
CA PRO A 367 8.49 27.17 0.92
C PRO A 367 9.61 26.12 1.02
N CYS A 368 9.30 24.87 0.67
CA CYS A 368 10.23 23.75 0.87
C CYS A 368 10.52 22.97 -0.42
N LEU A 369 11.75 22.45 -0.53
CA LEU A 369 12.16 21.48 -1.54
C LEU A 369 12.48 20.13 -0.85
N ASN A 370 11.84 19.05 -1.29
CA ASN A 370 12.12 17.70 -0.79
C ASN A 370 12.71 16.81 -1.88
N GLY A 371 13.87 16.21 -1.65
CA GLY A 371 14.52 15.32 -2.63
C GLY A 371 16.03 15.19 -2.47
N PRO A 372 16.73 14.51 -3.38
CA PRO A 372 16.31 14.17 -4.76
C PRO A 372 15.72 12.77 -4.98
N PHE A 373 15.80 11.86 -4.00
CA PHE A 373 15.43 10.43 -4.16
C PHE A 373 14.42 9.91 -3.13
N THR A 374 13.91 10.78 -2.26
CA THR A 374 12.97 10.46 -1.19
C THR A 374 12.10 11.68 -0.85
N PRO A 375 10.79 11.53 -0.55
CA PRO A 375 9.89 12.66 -0.32
C PRO A 375 10.03 13.30 1.05
N ASP A 376 10.86 12.74 1.94
CA ASP A 376 11.10 13.23 3.31
C ASP A 376 12.43 13.99 3.50
N LEU A 377 13.29 14.11 2.48
CA LEU A 377 14.51 14.92 2.57
C LEU A 377 14.19 16.42 2.39
N SER A 378 13.43 16.96 3.35
CA SER A 378 12.93 18.33 3.35
C SER A 378 14.02 19.35 3.65
N THR A 379 14.16 20.34 2.77
CA THR A 379 15.04 21.50 2.97
C THR A 379 14.24 22.78 2.75
N PRO A 380 14.26 23.75 3.69
CA PRO A 380 13.69 25.08 3.46
C PRO A 380 14.35 25.78 2.26
N LEU A 381 13.57 26.49 1.44
CA LEU A 381 14.02 27.05 0.16
C LEU A 381 15.25 27.96 0.31
N SER A 382 15.28 28.83 1.33
CA SER A 382 16.42 29.71 1.62
C SER A 382 17.72 28.91 1.85
N GLN A 383 17.64 27.82 2.61
CA GLN A 383 18.76 26.94 2.96
C GLN A 383 19.20 26.09 1.76
N PHE A 384 18.24 25.59 0.99
CA PHE A 384 18.53 24.85 -0.23
C PHE A 384 19.27 25.74 -1.23
N VAL A 385 18.76 26.94 -1.50
CA VAL A 385 19.36 27.89 -2.44
C VAL A 385 20.73 28.38 -1.96
N ALA A 386 20.91 28.65 -0.67
CA ALA A 386 22.23 29.00 -0.12
C ALA A 386 23.27 27.88 -0.34
N LYS A 387 22.87 26.61 -0.19
CA LYS A 387 23.71 25.44 -0.47
C LYS A 387 23.94 25.23 -1.98
N ALA A 388 22.92 25.46 -2.82
CA ALA A 388 23.01 25.32 -4.26
C ALA A 388 23.83 26.45 -4.94
N LYS A 389 24.02 27.58 -4.25
CA LYS A 389 24.97 28.65 -4.64
C LYS A 389 26.42 28.38 -4.23
N SER A 390 26.71 27.37 -3.40
CA SER A 390 28.09 27.14 -2.92
C SER A 390 29.00 26.48 -3.98
N GLU A 391 30.30 26.70 -3.86
CA GLU A 391 31.33 26.03 -4.66
C GLU A 391 31.45 24.54 -4.30
N SER A 392 31.12 24.18 -3.07
CA SER A 392 31.12 22.81 -2.52
C SER A 392 29.89 21.97 -2.87
N ARG A 393 29.07 22.39 -3.86
CA ARG A 393 27.82 21.69 -4.21
C ARG A 393 28.10 20.39 -4.99
N GLY A 394 27.78 19.25 -4.38
CA GLY A 394 27.87 17.93 -5.02
C GLY A 394 26.65 17.52 -5.85
N HIS A 395 26.01 18.45 -6.56
CA HIS A 395 24.80 18.16 -7.36
C HIS A 395 24.63 19.13 -8.54
N PRO A 396 24.03 18.68 -9.66
CA PRO A 396 23.61 19.56 -10.75
C PRO A 396 22.50 20.51 -10.28
N ILE A 397 22.45 21.72 -10.86
CA ILE A 397 21.48 22.77 -10.51
C ILE A 397 20.58 23.20 -11.68
N GLU A 398 21.00 22.98 -12.93
CA GLU A 398 20.22 23.32 -14.13
C GLU A 398 19.02 22.36 -14.28
N LEU A 399 17.83 22.92 -14.51
CA LEU A 399 16.59 22.19 -14.66
C LEU A 399 16.40 21.73 -16.11
N SER A 400 16.34 20.41 -16.29
CA SER A 400 15.98 19.82 -17.58
C SER A 400 14.46 19.84 -17.83
N ALA A 401 13.65 19.70 -16.78
CA ALA A 401 12.20 19.86 -16.84
C ALA A 401 11.61 20.33 -15.50
N ALA A 402 10.50 21.06 -15.60
CA ALA A 402 9.64 21.48 -14.50
C ALA A 402 8.21 20.99 -14.79
N LEU A 403 7.54 20.34 -13.84
CA LEU A 403 6.23 19.72 -14.07
C LEU A 403 5.24 20.08 -12.96
N ILE A 404 4.12 20.72 -13.30
CA ILE A 404 3.03 21.03 -12.38
C ILE A 404 1.78 20.22 -12.67
N GLY A 405 0.98 19.95 -11.63
CA GLY A 405 -0.25 19.18 -11.72
C GLY A 405 -0.21 17.88 -10.93
N SER A 406 -0.70 16.81 -11.58
CA SER A 406 -1.04 15.50 -11.01
C SER A 406 -2.08 15.55 -9.87
N CYS A 407 -2.41 14.41 -9.26
CA CYS A 407 -3.40 14.34 -8.17
C CYS A 407 -3.08 15.23 -6.95
N THR A 408 -1.85 15.72 -6.80
CA THR A 408 -1.40 16.43 -5.58
C THR A 408 -1.61 17.95 -5.66
N ASN A 409 -1.40 18.56 -6.83
CA ASN A 409 -1.40 20.02 -7.02
C ASN A 409 -1.89 20.42 -8.43
N SER A 410 -3.12 20.03 -8.79
CA SER A 410 -3.74 20.32 -10.10
C SER A 410 -5.14 20.94 -10.03
N SER A 411 -5.53 21.49 -8.88
CA SER A 411 -6.82 22.17 -8.73
C SER A 411 -6.83 23.54 -9.42
N TYR A 412 -8.01 24.14 -9.57
CA TYR A 412 -8.15 25.52 -10.06
C TYR A 412 -7.27 26.51 -9.26
N ALA A 413 -7.19 26.35 -7.94
CA ALA A 413 -6.36 27.21 -7.08
C ALA A 413 -4.86 27.08 -7.38
N ASP A 414 -4.36 25.86 -7.60
CA ASP A 414 -2.95 25.62 -7.99
C ASP A 414 -2.64 26.31 -9.32
N MET A 415 -3.47 26.06 -10.34
CA MET A 415 -3.28 26.56 -11.70
C MET A 415 -3.42 28.08 -11.78
N ALA A 416 -4.36 28.68 -11.04
CA ALA A 416 -4.54 30.13 -10.98
C ALA A 416 -3.35 30.85 -10.33
N ARG A 417 -2.75 30.26 -9.28
CA ARG A 417 -1.52 30.80 -8.66
C ARG A 417 -0.30 30.68 -9.58
N CYS A 418 -0.19 29.60 -10.35
CA CYS A 418 0.83 29.46 -11.38
C CYS A 418 0.66 30.48 -12.53
N ALA A 419 -0.58 30.68 -13.00
CA ALA A 419 -0.89 31.70 -14.02
C ALA A 419 -0.63 33.14 -13.52
N SER A 420 -0.81 33.41 -12.22
CA SER A 420 -0.43 34.68 -11.59
C SER A 420 1.07 35.00 -11.80
N LEU A 421 1.95 34.03 -11.56
CA LEU A 421 3.40 34.17 -11.83
C LEU A 421 3.71 34.24 -13.33
N ALA A 422 3.08 33.40 -14.14
CA ALA A 422 3.29 33.39 -15.59
C ALA A 422 2.93 34.75 -16.22
N GLU A 423 1.83 35.37 -15.80
CA GLU A 423 1.42 36.69 -16.30
C GLU A 423 2.37 37.82 -15.84
N GLN A 424 2.94 37.75 -14.63
CA GLN A 424 4.01 38.68 -14.21
C GLN A 424 5.23 38.57 -15.13
N ALA A 425 5.69 37.34 -15.41
CA ALA A 425 6.84 37.09 -16.28
C ALA A 425 6.57 37.50 -17.74
N LYS A 426 5.38 37.17 -18.27
CA LYS A 426 4.89 37.54 -19.60
C LYS A 426 4.85 39.04 -19.82
N LYS A 427 4.38 39.82 -18.84
CA LYS A 427 4.43 41.31 -18.85
C LYS A 427 5.85 41.89 -18.93
N ARG A 428 6.87 41.09 -18.62
CA ARG A 428 8.29 41.43 -18.74
C ARG A 428 8.97 40.74 -19.93
N GLY A 429 8.21 40.08 -20.81
CA GLY A 429 8.71 39.40 -22.01
C GLY A 429 9.42 38.06 -21.74
N LEU A 430 9.41 37.56 -20.50
CA LEU A 430 10.08 36.30 -20.15
C LEU A 430 9.29 35.08 -20.65
N LYS A 431 10.04 34.00 -20.90
CA LYS A 431 9.57 32.64 -21.20
C LYS A 431 10.27 31.68 -20.25
N VAL A 432 9.75 30.46 -20.11
CA VAL A 432 10.44 29.39 -19.37
C VAL A 432 11.78 29.02 -20.03
N LYS A 433 12.76 28.60 -19.22
CA LYS A 433 14.08 28.15 -19.67
C LYS A 433 14.26 26.63 -19.62
N ALA A 434 13.58 25.97 -18.68
CA ALA A 434 13.40 24.52 -18.69
C ALA A 434 12.16 24.12 -19.50
N SER A 435 12.07 22.85 -19.90
CA SER A 435 10.79 22.29 -20.36
C SER A 435 9.74 22.44 -19.25
N PHE A 436 8.53 22.91 -19.56
CA PHE A 436 7.49 23.17 -18.56
C PHE A 436 6.18 22.47 -18.93
N ASP A 437 5.85 21.41 -18.21
CA ASP A 437 4.66 20.59 -18.43
C ASP A 437 3.56 20.86 -17.38
N VAL A 438 2.30 20.87 -17.82
CA VAL A 438 1.13 21.18 -17.01
C VAL A 438 0.08 20.07 -17.16
N THR A 439 -0.30 19.44 -16.05
CA THR A 439 -1.32 18.37 -16.00
C THR A 439 -2.56 18.83 -15.22
N PRO A 440 -3.69 19.14 -15.88
CA PRO A 440 -4.98 19.37 -15.21
C PRO A 440 -5.45 18.10 -14.50
N GLY A 441 -6.12 18.26 -13.35
CA GLY A 441 -6.56 17.12 -12.55
C GLY A 441 -7.80 16.39 -13.10
N SER A 442 -8.68 17.12 -13.80
CA SER A 442 -9.91 16.60 -14.41
C SER A 442 -10.32 17.46 -15.60
N GLU A 443 -11.23 16.94 -16.43
CA GLU A 443 -11.86 17.70 -17.51
C GLU A 443 -12.64 18.91 -16.99
N GLN A 444 -13.26 18.81 -15.80
CA GLN A 444 -13.89 19.93 -15.11
C GLN A 444 -12.87 21.04 -14.80
N VAL A 445 -11.69 20.69 -14.27
CA VAL A 445 -10.62 21.69 -14.07
C VAL A 445 -10.16 22.25 -15.41
N ARG A 446 -9.81 21.39 -16.38
CA ARG A 446 -9.27 21.79 -17.69
C ARG A 446 -10.18 22.79 -18.39
N ALA A 447 -11.46 22.48 -18.56
CA ALA A 447 -12.43 23.37 -19.18
C ALA A 447 -12.64 24.68 -18.39
N THR A 448 -12.49 24.65 -17.06
CA THR A 448 -12.56 25.85 -16.22
C THR A 448 -11.35 26.76 -16.42
N VAL A 449 -10.12 26.20 -16.41
CA VAL A 449 -8.88 26.98 -16.60
C VAL A 449 -8.68 27.44 -18.05
N GLU A 450 -9.24 26.72 -19.03
CA GLU A 450 -9.36 27.18 -20.41
C GLU A 450 -10.31 28.39 -20.50
N ARG A 451 -11.56 28.25 -20.02
CA ARG A 451 -12.60 29.30 -20.05
C ARG A 451 -12.14 30.60 -19.38
N ASP A 452 -11.39 30.50 -18.28
CA ASP A 452 -10.93 31.66 -17.52
C ASP A 452 -9.52 32.15 -17.94
N GLY A 453 -8.96 31.63 -19.04
CA GLY A 453 -7.72 32.12 -19.66
C GLY A 453 -6.42 31.73 -18.95
N ILE A 454 -6.52 30.97 -17.86
CA ILE A 454 -5.39 30.42 -17.09
C ILE A 454 -4.55 29.49 -17.98
N GLU A 455 -5.19 28.61 -18.75
CA GLU A 455 -4.48 27.69 -19.64
C GLU A 455 -3.70 28.45 -20.74
N GLN A 456 -4.33 29.45 -21.36
CA GLN A 456 -3.66 30.27 -22.39
C GLN A 456 -2.50 31.07 -21.80
N THR A 457 -2.63 31.61 -20.57
CA THR A 457 -1.56 32.34 -19.89
C THR A 457 -0.34 31.46 -19.62
N LEU A 458 -0.54 30.17 -19.31
CA LEU A 458 0.54 29.19 -19.17
C LEU A 458 1.15 28.83 -20.53
N ARG A 459 0.33 28.57 -21.56
CA ARG A 459 0.80 28.30 -22.93
C ARG A 459 1.63 29.47 -23.49
N ASP A 460 1.20 30.72 -23.27
CA ASP A 460 1.87 31.94 -23.72
C ASP A 460 3.33 32.03 -23.24
N VAL A 461 3.65 31.52 -22.04
CA VAL A 461 5.02 31.56 -21.49
C VAL A 461 5.89 30.36 -21.90
N GLY A 462 5.34 29.42 -22.65
CA GLY A 462 6.02 28.22 -23.16
C GLY A 462 5.60 26.90 -22.49
N ALA A 463 4.51 26.88 -21.71
CA ALA A 463 4.05 25.64 -21.09
C ALA A 463 3.35 24.71 -22.09
N ARG A 464 3.60 23.40 -21.98
CA ARG A 464 2.87 22.34 -22.69
C ARG A 464 1.83 21.71 -21.78
N VAL A 465 0.59 21.66 -22.24
CA VAL A 465 -0.52 21.03 -21.50
C VAL A 465 -0.62 19.56 -21.88
N LEU A 466 -0.55 18.70 -20.87
CA LEU A 466 -0.68 17.25 -20.97
C LEU A 466 -2.15 16.83 -20.74
N ALA A 467 -2.48 15.58 -21.06
CA ALA A 467 -3.82 15.04 -20.83
C ALA A 467 -4.18 15.00 -19.33
N ASN A 468 -5.49 14.96 -19.03
CA ASN A 468 -6.04 14.91 -17.68
C ASN A 468 -5.80 13.52 -17.02
N ALA A 469 -4.53 13.16 -16.78
CA ALA A 469 -4.10 11.80 -16.44
C ALA A 469 -2.80 11.78 -15.60
N CYS A 470 -2.46 10.62 -15.02
CA CYS A 470 -1.31 10.50 -14.10
C CYS A 470 0.06 10.75 -14.76
N GLY A 471 0.24 10.32 -16.02
CA GLY A 471 1.39 10.66 -16.85
C GLY A 471 2.77 10.58 -16.15
N PRO A 472 3.60 11.65 -16.19
CA PRO A 472 4.91 11.69 -15.55
C PRO A 472 4.94 11.46 -14.03
N CYS A 473 3.81 11.54 -13.32
CA CYS A 473 3.74 11.25 -11.87
C CYS A 473 3.91 9.75 -11.55
N ILE A 474 3.71 8.88 -12.55
CA ILE A 474 3.78 7.41 -12.39
C ILE A 474 4.83 6.73 -13.29
N GLY A 475 5.57 7.49 -14.09
CA GLY A 475 6.49 6.95 -15.10
C GLY A 475 5.89 6.81 -16.51
N GLN A 476 4.66 7.28 -16.72
CA GLN A 476 4.01 7.30 -18.04
C GLN A 476 4.41 8.56 -18.82
N TRP A 477 5.71 8.67 -19.09
CA TRP A 477 6.33 9.76 -19.84
C TRP A 477 7.33 9.17 -20.84
N ASN A 478 7.13 9.40 -22.13
CA ASN A 478 8.02 8.95 -23.19
C ASN A 478 9.22 9.90 -23.33
N ARG A 479 9.96 10.07 -22.24
CA ARG A 479 11.15 10.91 -22.16
C ARG A 479 12.32 10.21 -22.84
N LYS A 480 12.89 10.81 -23.89
CA LYS A 480 13.94 10.17 -24.71
C LYS A 480 15.30 10.84 -24.54
N GLU A 481 15.29 12.12 -24.21
CA GLU A 481 16.47 12.91 -23.89
C GLU A 481 17.02 12.55 -22.51
N LEU A 482 18.33 12.72 -22.33
CA LEU A 482 19.06 12.56 -21.05
C LEU A 482 18.95 11.15 -20.42
N GLN A 483 18.53 10.13 -21.17
CA GLN A 483 18.41 8.75 -20.66
C GLN A 483 19.80 8.16 -20.36
N GLY A 484 20.05 7.84 -19.08
CA GLY A 484 21.35 7.42 -18.58
C GLY A 484 22.29 8.58 -18.17
N GLU A 485 21.84 9.83 -18.30
CA GLU A 485 22.57 11.03 -17.90
C GLU A 485 22.04 11.60 -16.56
N ASP A 486 22.94 12.19 -15.77
CA ASP A 486 22.58 12.89 -14.54
C ASP A 486 21.92 14.23 -14.88
N ASN A 487 20.65 14.38 -14.49
CA ASN A 487 19.84 15.56 -14.80
C ASN A 487 18.89 15.88 -13.63
N VAL A 488 18.38 17.11 -13.57
CA VAL A 488 17.40 17.55 -12.57
C VAL A 488 16.03 17.73 -13.19
N ILE A 489 15.00 17.25 -12.52
CA ILE A 489 13.61 17.69 -12.70
C ILE A 489 13.04 18.25 -11.38
N LEU A 490 12.10 19.17 -11.50
CA LEU A 490 11.41 19.80 -10.37
C LEU A 490 9.90 19.63 -10.56
N THR A 491 9.21 19.03 -9.59
CA THR A 491 7.80 18.62 -9.77
C THR A 491 6.89 19.03 -8.61
N SER A 492 5.63 19.35 -8.91
CA SER A 492 4.58 19.56 -7.89
C SER A 492 3.93 18.24 -7.45
N PHE A 493 4.53 17.10 -7.75
CA PHE A 493 4.00 15.77 -7.45
C PHE A 493 4.27 15.38 -5.98
N ASN A 494 4.07 14.10 -5.67
CA ASN A 494 4.24 13.51 -4.34
C ASN A 494 5.43 12.53 -4.22
N ARG A 495 5.94 11.97 -5.33
CA ARG A 495 7.00 10.94 -5.31
C ARG A 495 8.15 11.24 -6.28
N ASN A 496 9.35 11.10 -5.74
CA ASN A 496 10.65 11.36 -6.39
C ASN A 496 11.64 10.18 -6.25
N PHE A 497 11.15 8.95 -6.02
CA PHE A 497 12.03 7.78 -5.97
C PHE A 497 12.84 7.63 -7.27
N ARG A 498 14.08 7.14 -7.16
CA ARG A 498 15.02 7.03 -8.29
C ARG A 498 14.40 6.28 -9.50
N GLY A 499 14.36 6.93 -10.67
CA GLY A 499 13.75 6.40 -11.89
C GLY A 499 12.21 6.45 -11.97
N ARG A 500 11.52 7.09 -11.01
CA ARG A 500 10.05 7.10 -10.94
C ARG A 500 9.34 7.77 -12.11
N ASN A 501 9.88 8.86 -12.64
CA ASN A 501 9.12 9.78 -13.49
C ASN A 501 9.36 9.58 -14.99
N ASP A 502 10.58 9.20 -15.36
CA ASP A 502 11.08 9.05 -16.74
C ASP A 502 11.83 7.74 -16.98
N GLY A 503 11.89 6.84 -15.99
CA GLY A 503 12.65 5.59 -16.04
C GLY A 503 14.16 5.74 -15.84
N ASN A 504 14.70 6.96 -15.88
CA ASN A 504 16.14 7.19 -15.74
C ASN A 504 16.57 7.12 -14.28
N THR A 505 17.38 6.12 -13.93
CA THR A 505 17.91 5.95 -12.57
C THR A 505 18.92 7.01 -12.15
N LYS A 506 19.26 7.99 -13.00
CA LYS A 506 20.08 9.15 -12.68
C LYS A 506 19.32 10.48 -12.59
N THR A 507 18.02 10.53 -12.87
CA THR A 507 17.22 11.75 -12.72
C THR A 507 17.04 12.10 -11.24
N TRP A 508 17.49 13.29 -10.84
CA TRP A 508 17.24 13.91 -9.53
C TRP A 508 15.87 14.60 -9.57
N ASN A 509 14.88 14.14 -8.79
CA ASN A 509 13.56 14.80 -8.73
C ASN A 509 13.39 15.55 -7.39
N MET A 510 13.24 16.87 -7.48
CA MET A 510 12.88 17.71 -6.34
C MET A 510 11.36 17.94 -6.32
N LEU A 511 10.74 17.77 -5.15
CA LEU A 511 9.32 18.06 -4.92
C LEU A 511 9.18 19.46 -4.29
N ALA A 512 8.24 20.27 -4.80
CA ALA A 512 7.93 21.61 -4.26
C ALA A 512 6.44 21.96 -4.42
N SER A 513 6.06 23.18 -4.04
CA SER A 513 4.77 23.78 -4.42
C SER A 513 4.76 24.13 -5.92
N PRO A 514 3.60 24.11 -6.60
CA PRO A 514 3.53 24.36 -8.04
C PRO A 514 3.96 25.78 -8.44
N GLU A 515 3.85 26.76 -7.51
CA GLU A 515 4.35 28.12 -7.68
C GLU A 515 5.88 28.18 -7.70
N ILE A 516 6.55 27.45 -6.80
CA ILE A 516 8.02 27.36 -6.80
C ILE A 516 8.51 26.62 -8.04
N VAL A 517 7.83 25.55 -8.47
CA VAL A 517 8.11 24.86 -9.74
C VAL A 517 8.00 25.83 -10.92
N THR A 518 6.93 26.63 -10.97
CA THR A 518 6.69 27.62 -12.03
C THR A 518 7.76 28.73 -12.02
N ALA A 519 8.08 29.31 -10.87
CA ALA A 519 9.07 30.37 -10.75
C ALA A 519 10.49 29.89 -11.13
N MET A 520 10.86 28.68 -10.70
CA MET A 520 12.15 28.06 -11.07
C MET A 520 12.20 27.64 -12.54
N ALA A 521 11.06 27.33 -13.19
CA ALA A 521 11.02 27.08 -14.65
C ALA A 521 11.45 28.31 -15.48
N PHE A 522 11.15 29.53 -15.03
CA PHE A 522 11.65 30.78 -15.64
C PHE A 522 13.14 31.03 -15.36
N ALA A 523 13.65 30.60 -14.20
CA ALA A 523 15.07 30.70 -13.88
C ALA A 523 15.91 29.67 -14.66
N GLY A 524 15.36 28.47 -14.87
CA GLY A 524 16.05 27.31 -15.44
C GLY A 524 16.95 26.57 -14.44
N ARG A 525 16.94 26.92 -13.15
CA ARG A 525 17.94 26.48 -12.17
C ARG A 525 17.40 26.46 -10.72
N LEU A 526 17.86 25.49 -9.93
CA LEU A 526 17.45 25.26 -8.54
C LEU A 526 18.01 26.25 -7.52
N ASP A 527 19.08 26.98 -7.84
CA ASP A 527 19.72 27.96 -6.95
C ASP A 527 19.11 29.37 -7.10
N PHE A 528 17.87 29.47 -7.58
CA PHE A 528 17.11 30.71 -7.64
C PHE A 528 16.02 30.74 -6.55
N ASN A 529 16.03 31.74 -5.68
CA ASN A 529 14.95 31.97 -4.72
C ASN A 529 14.04 33.11 -5.19
N PRO A 530 12.80 32.86 -5.68
CA PRO A 530 11.89 33.91 -6.14
C PRO A 530 11.49 34.92 -5.05
N MET A 531 11.60 34.57 -3.77
CA MET A 531 11.30 35.46 -2.65
C MET A 531 12.37 36.55 -2.45
N THR A 532 13.63 36.29 -2.85
CA THR A 532 14.77 37.20 -2.65
C THR A 532 15.33 37.75 -3.96
N ASP A 533 15.53 36.88 -4.95
CA ASP A 533 16.39 37.11 -6.11
C ASP A 533 15.66 37.83 -7.27
N SER A 534 16.41 38.21 -8.31
CA SER A 534 15.88 38.79 -9.56
C SER A 534 16.38 38.02 -10.78
N LEU A 535 15.56 37.93 -11.82
CA LEU A 535 15.93 37.49 -13.16
C LEU A 535 16.19 38.71 -14.06
N THR A 536 17.02 38.56 -15.10
CA THR A 536 17.18 39.58 -16.14
C THR A 536 16.11 39.40 -17.22
N ALA A 537 15.27 40.40 -17.44
CA ALA A 537 14.29 40.41 -18.53
C ALA A 537 14.95 40.71 -19.89
N PRO A 538 14.30 40.43 -21.04
CA PRO A 538 14.85 40.73 -22.37
C PRO A 538 15.09 42.23 -22.64
N ASP A 539 14.50 43.14 -21.85
CA ASP A 539 14.80 44.58 -21.89
C ASP A 539 16.06 44.96 -21.07
N GLY A 540 16.83 43.98 -20.60
CA GLY A 540 18.06 44.12 -19.83
C GLY A 540 17.86 44.50 -18.36
N LYS A 541 16.63 44.77 -17.93
CA LYS A 541 16.33 45.22 -16.55
C LYS A 541 16.05 44.04 -15.62
N PRO A 542 16.32 44.19 -14.31
CA PRO A 542 15.89 43.20 -13.33
C PRO A 542 14.37 43.06 -13.30
N PHE A 543 13.92 41.84 -13.04
CA PHE A 543 12.55 41.48 -12.71
C PHE A 543 12.58 40.54 -11.50
N LYS A 544 11.71 40.80 -10.53
CA LYS A 544 11.48 39.95 -9.37
C LYS A 544 10.01 39.58 -9.31
N PHE A 545 9.72 38.33 -8.96
CA PHE A 545 8.34 37.88 -8.77
C PHE A 545 7.73 38.52 -7.52
N GLU A 546 6.48 38.97 -7.65
CA GLU A 546 5.62 39.29 -6.52
C GLU A 546 4.88 38.01 -6.07
N PRO A 547 4.52 37.87 -4.78
CA PRO A 547 3.82 36.68 -4.29
C PRO A 547 2.54 36.42 -5.09
N PRO A 548 2.25 35.18 -5.52
CA PRO A 548 1.12 34.89 -6.38
C PRO A 548 -0.22 35.16 -5.69
N SER A 549 -1.11 35.81 -6.41
CA SER A 549 -2.46 36.16 -5.96
C SER A 549 -3.49 35.68 -6.99
N SER A 550 -4.53 35.00 -6.52
CA SER A 550 -5.67 34.50 -7.31
C SER A 550 -6.85 34.15 -6.42
N ASP A 551 -8.02 33.96 -7.03
CA ASP A 551 -9.14 33.28 -6.36
C ASP A 551 -8.81 31.81 -6.05
N VAL A 552 -9.41 31.26 -5.00
CA VAL A 552 -9.34 29.83 -4.63
C VAL A 552 -10.34 28.98 -5.42
N LEU A 553 -11.49 29.58 -5.76
CA LEU A 553 -12.59 28.95 -6.49
C LEU A 553 -12.93 29.82 -7.72
N PRO A 554 -13.35 29.24 -8.85
CA PRO A 554 -13.76 30.02 -10.01
C PRO A 554 -14.97 30.88 -9.68
N SER A 555 -14.83 32.21 -9.79
CA SER A 555 -15.89 33.19 -9.47
C SER A 555 -17.14 33.08 -10.36
N LYS A 556 -17.04 32.38 -11.50
CA LYS A 556 -18.16 32.02 -12.40
C LYS A 556 -18.70 30.59 -12.17
N GLY A 557 -18.27 29.90 -11.11
CA GLY A 557 -18.45 28.45 -10.93
C GLY A 557 -17.58 27.61 -11.87
N PHE A 558 -17.51 26.31 -11.64
CA PHE A 558 -16.78 25.39 -12.53
C PHE A 558 -17.48 25.25 -13.89
N ALA A 559 -16.69 25.13 -14.96
CA ALA A 559 -17.18 24.71 -16.27
C ALA A 559 -17.35 23.18 -16.30
N GLN A 560 -18.31 22.68 -17.09
CA GLN A 560 -18.58 21.25 -17.16
C GLN A 560 -17.52 20.46 -17.95
N GLY A 561 -16.93 21.09 -18.97
CA GLY A 561 -16.12 20.40 -19.97
C GLY A 561 -16.95 19.45 -20.83
N ASP A 562 -16.30 18.43 -21.39
CA ASP A 562 -17.03 17.37 -22.11
C ASP A 562 -17.83 16.48 -21.15
N VAL A 563 -19.15 16.70 -21.15
CA VAL A 563 -20.12 15.91 -20.36
C VAL A 563 -20.21 14.44 -20.79
N GLY A 564 -19.64 14.06 -21.95
CA GLY A 564 -19.50 12.66 -22.37
C GLY A 564 -18.64 11.82 -21.43
N TYR A 565 -17.79 12.44 -20.60
CA TYR A 565 -17.04 11.76 -19.55
C TYR A 565 -17.84 11.49 -18.27
N LEU A 566 -19.01 12.11 -18.08
CA LEU A 566 -19.82 11.92 -16.87
C LEU A 566 -20.54 10.56 -16.95
N PRO A 567 -20.23 9.57 -16.08
CA PRO A 567 -20.96 8.32 -16.07
C PRO A 567 -22.41 8.52 -15.62
N ARG A 568 -23.29 7.59 -16.02
CA ARG A 568 -24.61 7.48 -15.39
C ARG A 568 -24.41 7.20 -13.89
N PRO A 569 -24.93 8.04 -12.97
CA PRO A 569 -24.74 7.85 -11.53
C PRO A 569 -25.40 6.57 -11.04
N VAL A 570 -24.68 5.79 -10.22
CA VAL A 570 -25.14 4.50 -9.65
C VAL A 570 -25.87 3.65 -10.71
N PRO A 571 -25.17 3.23 -11.80
CA PRO A 571 -25.83 2.60 -12.93
C PRO A 571 -26.36 1.22 -12.54
N GLU A 572 -27.56 0.86 -13.03
CA GLU A 572 -28.08 -0.50 -12.86
C GLU A 572 -27.22 -1.49 -13.67
N PRO A 573 -26.93 -2.68 -13.11
CA PRO A 573 -26.16 -3.72 -13.77
C PRO A 573 -26.89 -4.29 -14.99
N GLN A 574 -26.12 -4.85 -15.91
CA GLN A 574 -26.61 -5.60 -17.07
C GLN A 574 -25.99 -7.01 -17.02
N PRO A 575 -26.56 -7.97 -16.25
CA PRO A 575 -25.99 -9.32 -16.10
C PRO A 575 -25.91 -10.12 -17.41
N GLU A 576 -26.63 -9.68 -18.44
CA GLU A 576 -26.57 -10.15 -19.82
C GLU A 576 -25.39 -9.58 -20.63
N ALA A 577 -24.78 -8.46 -20.20
CA ALA A 577 -23.67 -7.84 -20.89
C ALA A 577 -22.41 -8.69 -20.82
N GLU A 578 -21.87 -9.05 -21.99
CA GLU A 578 -20.57 -9.70 -22.12
C GLU A 578 -19.45 -8.83 -21.54
N VAL A 579 -18.48 -9.47 -20.87
CA VAL A 579 -17.23 -8.85 -20.44
C VAL A 579 -16.17 -9.16 -21.50
N LEU A 580 -15.60 -8.13 -22.10
CA LEU A 580 -14.70 -8.26 -23.22
C LEU A 580 -13.30 -8.65 -22.74
N ILE A 581 -12.90 -9.90 -22.99
CA ILE A 581 -11.52 -10.40 -22.85
C ILE A 581 -11.22 -11.25 -24.09
N ASP A 582 -10.17 -10.89 -24.84
CA ASP A 582 -9.73 -11.70 -25.99
C ASP A 582 -9.08 -13.01 -25.49
N PRO A 583 -9.52 -14.21 -25.92
CA PRO A 583 -8.89 -15.48 -25.52
C PRO A 583 -7.43 -15.66 -25.97
N SER A 584 -6.94 -14.80 -26.86
CA SER A 584 -5.55 -14.72 -27.32
C SER A 584 -4.79 -13.51 -26.73
N SER A 585 -5.39 -12.80 -25.78
CA SER A 585 -4.78 -11.64 -25.11
C SER A 585 -3.42 -11.95 -24.50
N SER A 586 -2.57 -10.92 -24.47
CA SER A 586 -1.36 -10.89 -23.62
C SER A 586 -1.46 -9.90 -22.45
N ARG A 587 -2.58 -9.15 -22.33
CA ARG A 587 -2.81 -8.08 -21.32
C ARG A 587 -3.79 -8.51 -20.21
N LEU A 588 -4.78 -9.32 -20.56
CA LEU A 588 -5.91 -9.74 -19.72
C LEU A 588 -6.05 -11.27 -19.73
N GLU A 589 -6.56 -11.85 -18.64
CA GLU A 589 -6.81 -13.29 -18.53
C GLU A 589 -7.99 -13.56 -17.60
N PRO A 590 -8.98 -14.39 -17.98
CA PRO A 590 -10.08 -14.75 -17.09
C PRO A 590 -9.59 -15.62 -15.92
N LEU A 591 -9.56 -15.05 -14.71
CA LEU A 591 -9.14 -15.77 -13.51
C LEU A 591 -10.02 -17.00 -13.25
N GLN A 592 -9.35 -18.12 -13.00
CA GLN A 592 -9.99 -19.32 -12.45
C GLN A 592 -9.94 -19.27 -10.92
N PRO A 593 -11.02 -19.68 -10.22
CA PRO A 593 -10.98 -19.87 -8.77
C PRO A 593 -9.89 -20.89 -8.38
N PHE A 594 -9.11 -20.63 -7.34
CA PHE A 594 -8.13 -21.61 -6.86
C PHE A 594 -8.81 -22.77 -6.14
N ASP A 595 -8.39 -24.01 -6.41
CA ASP A 595 -8.89 -25.19 -5.70
C ASP A 595 -8.51 -25.17 -4.20
N SER A 596 -9.42 -25.65 -3.34
CA SER A 596 -9.08 -25.87 -1.93
C SER A 596 -8.12 -27.05 -1.80
N PRO A 597 -6.98 -26.91 -1.09
CA PRO A 597 -6.07 -28.03 -0.85
C PRO A 597 -6.69 -29.14 0.01
N PHE A 598 -7.87 -28.89 0.61
CA PHE A 598 -8.64 -29.84 1.42
C PHE A 598 -9.84 -30.44 0.67
N ALA A 599 -10.05 -30.14 -0.62
CA ALA A 599 -11.27 -30.55 -1.34
C ALA A 599 -11.53 -32.07 -1.32
N ALA A 600 -10.47 -32.89 -1.31
CA ALA A 600 -10.56 -34.35 -1.24
C ALA A 600 -10.75 -34.90 0.19
N THR A 601 -10.43 -34.13 1.24
CA THR A 601 -10.34 -34.59 2.63
C THR A 601 -11.37 -33.96 3.57
N ALA A 602 -11.93 -32.81 3.19
CA ALA A 602 -12.91 -32.07 3.97
C ALA A 602 -14.20 -32.86 4.28
N ALA A 603 -14.59 -33.79 3.40
CA ALA A 603 -15.74 -34.68 3.62
C ALA A 603 -15.53 -35.67 4.77
N GLU A 604 -14.28 -35.97 5.12
CA GLU A 604 -13.89 -36.80 6.28
C GLU A 604 -13.63 -35.94 7.53
N GLY A 605 -13.84 -34.62 7.46
CA GLY A 605 -13.49 -33.67 8.52
C GLY A 605 -11.98 -33.45 8.70
N LYS A 606 -11.15 -33.94 7.77
CA LYS A 606 -9.68 -33.82 7.80
C LYS A 606 -9.22 -32.60 7.02
N TYR A 607 -8.26 -31.86 7.57
CA TYR A 607 -7.76 -30.63 6.97
C TYR A 607 -6.25 -30.41 7.21
N GLU A 608 -5.44 -31.46 7.11
CA GLU A 608 -3.99 -31.28 6.88
C GLU A 608 -3.75 -30.85 5.44
N LEU A 609 -2.67 -30.09 5.20
CA LEU A 609 -2.22 -29.81 3.84
C LEU A 609 -1.64 -31.08 3.20
N PRO A 610 -1.77 -31.26 1.87
CA PRO A 610 -1.09 -32.35 1.17
C PRO A 610 0.43 -32.22 1.34
N SER A 611 1.13 -33.35 1.38
CA SER A 611 2.59 -33.42 1.59
C SER A 611 3.36 -32.57 0.57
N MET A 612 4.03 -31.52 1.05
CA MET A 612 4.67 -30.48 0.22
C MET A 612 6.17 -30.75 0.01
N ARG A 613 6.73 -30.15 -1.04
CA ARG A 613 8.18 -29.89 -1.12
C ARG A 613 8.49 -28.44 -0.76
N CYS A 614 9.61 -28.20 -0.08
CA CYS A 614 10.15 -26.85 0.09
C CYS A 614 10.80 -26.37 -1.22
N LEU A 615 10.30 -25.28 -1.82
CA LEU A 615 10.83 -24.75 -3.07
C LEU A 615 12.20 -24.07 -2.87
N LEU A 616 12.29 -23.23 -1.83
CA LEU A 616 13.54 -22.59 -1.39
C LEU A 616 13.39 -22.00 0.02
N ARG A 617 14.54 -21.72 0.64
CA ARG A 617 14.68 -20.82 1.80
C ARG A 617 15.16 -19.44 1.31
N ILE A 618 14.39 -18.38 1.53
CA ILE A 618 14.70 -17.01 1.11
C ILE A 618 15.54 -16.30 2.18
N LYS A 619 16.75 -15.88 1.81
CA LYS A 619 17.73 -15.21 2.69
C LYS A 619 17.53 -13.70 2.72
N GLY A 620 17.42 -13.14 3.91
CA GLY A 620 17.33 -11.69 4.12
C GLY A 620 16.05 -11.05 3.59
N LYS A 621 16.15 -9.78 3.19
CA LYS A 621 14.99 -8.94 2.90
C LYS A 621 14.26 -9.36 1.62
N CYS A 622 13.04 -9.86 1.75
CA CYS A 622 12.14 -10.14 0.63
C CYS A 622 11.00 -9.10 0.60
N THR A 623 11.04 -8.16 -0.35
CA THR A 623 9.99 -7.14 -0.52
C THR A 623 8.91 -7.60 -1.50
N THR A 624 7.78 -6.89 -1.57
CA THR A 624 6.77 -7.10 -2.63
C THR A 624 7.32 -6.91 -4.04
N ASP A 625 8.37 -6.11 -4.23
CA ASP A 625 9.07 -5.96 -5.51
C ASP A 625 10.05 -7.10 -5.79
N HIS A 626 10.54 -7.79 -4.76
CA HIS A 626 11.32 -9.02 -4.92
C HIS A 626 10.42 -10.21 -5.27
N ILE A 627 9.18 -10.22 -4.75
CA ILE A 627 8.17 -11.25 -5.02
C ILE A 627 7.44 -11.01 -6.36
N SER A 628 7.07 -9.77 -6.66
CA SER A 628 6.29 -9.37 -7.83
C SER A 628 6.80 -8.03 -8.38
N ALA A 629 7.76 -8.08 -9.29
CA ALA A 629 8.44 -6.91 -9.84
C ALA A 629 7.49 -5.99 -10.63
N ALA A 630 7.75 -4.68 -10.61
CA ALA A 630 7.02 -3.67 -11.40
C ALA A 630 7.71 -3.39 -12.75
N GLY A 631 7.82 -2.11 -13.16
CA GLY A 631 8.47 -1.71 -14.40
C GLY A 631 7.86 -2.38 -15.64
N PRO A 632 8.63 -3.14 -16.44
CA PRO A 632 8.15 -3.76 -17.68
C PRO A 632 7.02 -4.78 -17.47
N TRP A 633 6.82 -5.29 -16.25
CA TRP A 633 5.77 -6.23 -15.90
C TRP A 633 4.39 -5.59 -15.72
N LEU A 634 4.31 -4.26 -15.54
CA LEU A 634 3.04 -3.56 -15.28
C LEU A 634 1.99 -3.76 -16.39
N LYS A 635 2.41 -4.00 -17.64
CA LYS A 635 1.52 -4.32 -18.77
C LYS A 635 0.73 -5.63 -18.60
N TYR A 636 1.22 -6.55 -17.76
CA TYR A 636 0.62 -7.87 -17.49
C TYR A 636 -0.27 -7.89 -16.23
N LYS A 637 -0.58 -6.73 -15.62
CA LYS A 637 -1.35 -6.68 -14.36
C LYS A 637 -2.73 -7.35 -14.40
N GLY A 638 -3.35 -7.47 -15.57
CA GLY A 638 -4.60 -8.19 -15.79
C GLY A 638 -4.44 -9.65 -16.26
N HIS A 639 -3.22 -10.14 -16.49
CA HIS A 639 -2.94 -11.48 -16.99
C HIS A 639 -2.02 -12.23 -16.02
N LEU A 640 -2.62 -13.02 -15.12
CA LEU A 640 -1.93 -13.63 -14.00
C LEU A 640 -0.82 -14.60 -14.44
N SER A 641 -1.04 -15.43 -15.46
CA SER A 641 -0.04 -16.36 -16.01
C SER A 641 1.20 -15.63 -16.54
N ASN A 642 1.02 -14.58 -17.37
CA ASN A 642 2.15 -13.80 -17.90
C ASN A 642 2.87 -13.01 -16.80
N LEU A 643 2.14 -12.52 -15.80
CA LEU A 643 2.74 -11.83 -14.65
C LEU A 643 3.47 -12.82 -13.72
N ALA A 644 2.99 -14.07 -13.58
CA ALA A 644 3.58 -15.08 -12.71
C ALA A 644 4.99 -15.49 -13.14
N GLU A 645 5.38 -15.30 -14.41
CA GLU A 645 6.76 -15.51 -14.86
C GLU A 645 7.78 -14.55 -14.16
N ASN A 646 7.33 -13.60 -13.33
CA ASN A 646 8.17 -12.78 -12.44
C ASN A 646 8.16 -13.17 -10.95
N THR A 647 7.50 -14.28 -10.59
CA THR A 647 7.38 -14.73 -9.19
C THR A 647 8.76 -14.89 -8.55
N LEU A 648 9.03 -14.13 -7.48
CA LEU A 648 10.25 -14.19 -6.67
C LEU A 648 11.56 -13.87 -7.40
N ILE A 649 11.55 -13.23 -8.58
CA ILE A 649 12.79 -12.96 -9.35
C ILE A 649 13.76 -11.97 -8.67
N GLY A 650 13.37 -11.28 -7.60
CA GLY A 650 14.28 -10.48 -6.78
C GLY A 650 14.67 -11.12 -5.45
N ALA A 651 14.26 -12.37 -5.19
CA ALA A 651 14.56 -13.09 -3.95
C ALA A 651 15.92 -13.81 -4.02
N THR A 652 16.70 -13.72 -2.94
CA THR A 652 17.95 -14.48 -2.77
C THR A 652 17.66 -15.85 -2.17
N ASN A 653 18.08 -16.91 -2.86
CA ASN A 653 18.09 -18.26 -2.35
C ASN A 653 19.20 -18.42 -1.29
N GLY A 654 18.83 -18.78 -0.06
CA GLY A 654 19.72 -18.90 1.10
C GLY A 654 20.54 -20.19 1.19
N GLU A 655 20.62 -20.96 0.10
CA GLU A 655 21.43 -22.17 -0.03
C GLU A 655 22.39 -22.08 -1.21
N LEU A 656 21.92 -21.51 -2.33
CA LEU A 656 22.74 -21.22 -3.51
C LEU A 656 23.41 -19.82 -3.46
N ASP A 657 23.06 -19.01 -2.45
CA ASP A 657 23.41 -17.59 -2.26
C ASP A 657 23.24 -16.69 -3.51
N ALA A 658 22.27 -17.03 -4.35
CA ALA A 658 22.03 -16.42 -5.65
C ALA A 658 20.61 -15.84 -5.75
N VAL A 659 20.47 -14.74 -6.50
CA VAL A 659 19.17 -14.11 -6.80
C VAL A 659 18.52 -14.82 -7.99
N ASN A 660 17.22 -15.12 -7.90
CA ASN A 660 16.44 -15.81 -8.92
C ASN A 660 17.02 -17.19 -9.34
N VAL A 661 17.47 -18.00 -8.38
CA VAL A 661 17.84 -19.40 -8.65
C VAL A 661 17.15 -20.34 -7.67
N ALA A 662 16.55 -21.41 -8.18
CA ALA A 662 16.02 -22.53 -7.41
C ALA A 662 16.58 -23.85 -7.97
N HIS A 663 16.52 -24.91 -7.16
CA HIS A 663 16.96 -26.25 -7.52
C HIS A 663 15.75 -27.18 -7.63
N ASP A 664 15.60 -27.84 -8.77
CA ASP A 664 14.54 -28.80 -9.01
C ASP A 664 14.95 -30.18 -8.48
N CYS A 665 14.55 -30.46 -7.22
CA CYS A 665 14.92 -31.69 -6.50
C CYS A 665 14.44 -33.01 -7.14
N PHE A 666 13.70 -32.96 -8.26
CA PHE A 666 13.29 -34.12 -9.04
C PHE A 666 14.20 -34.41 -10.24
N THR A 667 15.04 -33.45 -10.66
CA THR A 667 15.94 -33.59 -11.83
C THR A 667 17.41 -33.31 -11.51
N GLY A 668 17.71 -32.60 -10.42
CA GLY A 668 19.06 -32.11 -10.11
C GLY A 668 19.43 -30.81 -10.83
N GLU A 669 18.51 -30.23 -11.61
CA GLU A 669 18.74 -29.01 -12.38
C GLU A 669 18.55 -27.74 -11.53
N THR A 670 19.35 -26.71 -11.79
CA THR A 670 19.04 -25.34 -11.37
C THR A 670 18.31 -24.57 -12.47
N ASP A 671 17.32 -23.78 -12.10
CA ASP A 671 16.55 -22.90 -12.98
C ASP A 671 16.20 -21.61 -12.22
N THR A 672 15.58 -20.65 -12.91
CA THR A 672 14.90 -19.51 -12.29
C THR A 672 13.83 -19.96 -11.29
N ILE A 673 13.57 -19.16 -10.25
CA ILE A 673 12.55 -19.49 -9.24
C ILE A 673 11.14 -19.71 -9.86
N PRO A 674 10.63 -18.85 -10.76
CA PRO A 674 9.35 -19.13 -11.45
C PRO A 674 9.46 -20.33 -12.40
N GLY A 675 10.63 -20.58 -13.00
CA GLY A 675 10.89 -21.78 -13.83
C GLY A 675 10.69 -23.08 -13.06
N VAL A 676 11.31 -23.23 -11.88
CA VAL A 676 11.11 -24.42 -11.02
C VAL A 676 9.66 -24.50 -10.54
N ALA A 677 9.08 -23.39 -10.07
CA ALA A 677 7.68 -23.37 -9.60
C ALA A 677 6.69 -23.78 -10.70
N LYS A 678 6.94 -23.39 -11.96
CA LYS A 678 6.18 -23.79 -13.15
C LYS A 678 6.35 -25.26 -13.51
N LYS A 679 7.59 -25.80 -13.46
CA LYS A 679 7.86 -27.25 -13.58
C LYS A 679 7.09 -28.04 -12.51
N TRP A 680 7.05 -27.55 -11.27
CA TRP A 680 6.37 -28.21 -10.15
C TRP A 680 4.84 -28.15 -10.27
N LYS A 681 4.27 -27.02 -10.72
CA LYS A 681 2.83 -26.92 -11.07
C LYS A 681 2.44 -27.97 -12.13
N ALA A 682 3.25 -28.12 -13.19
CA ALA A 682 2.98 -29.08 -14.26
C ALA A 682 3.05 -30.55 -13.78
N ARG A 683 3.84 -30.84 -12.74
CA ARG A 683 3.89 -32.16 -12.07
C ARG A 683 2.83 -32.33 -10.97
N GLN A 684 1.93 -31.35 -10.78
CA GLN A 684 0.95 -31.28 -9.69
C GLN A 684 1.57 -31.37 -8.28
N GLN A 685 2.85 -31.01 -8.11
CA GLN A 685 3.55 -31.08 -6.82
C GLN A 685 3.19 -29.87 -5.93
N PRO A 686 2.51 -30.06 -4.78
CA PRO A 686 2.26 -28.96 -3.84
C PRO A 686 3.56 -28.50 -3.20
N TRP A 687 3.70 -27.21 -2.93
CA TRP A 687 4.92 -26.68 -2.32
C TRP A 687 4.70 -25.63 -1.24
N MET A 688 5.76 -25.46 -0.46
CA MET A 688 5.90 -24.45 0.57
C MET A 688 7.23 -23.70 0.39
N MET A 689 7.37 -22.54 1.02
CA MET A 689 8.66 -21.87 1.09
C MET A 689 8.93 -21.26 2.47
N VAL A 690 10.21 -21.07 2.75
CA VAL A 690 10.71 -20.55 4.01
C VAL A 690 11.25 -19.15 3.81
N ALA A 691 10.93 -18.23 4.71
CA ALA A 691 11.37 -16.84 4.62
C ALA A 691 12.00 -16.32 5.92
N ASP A 692 12.84 -15.30 5.76
CA ASP A 692 13.53 -14.60 6.84
C ASP A 692 12.57 -13.63 7.58
N HIS A 693 13.10 -12.60 8.24
CA HIS A 693 12.28 -11.52 8.82
C HIS A 693 11.57 -10.64 7.77
N ASN A 694 10.37 -10.19 8.12
CA ASN A 694 9.55 -9.20 7.41
C ASN A 694 9.24 -9.53 5.93
N TYR A 695 8.93 -10.80 5.63
CA TYR A 695 8.57 -11.23 4.28
C TYR A 695 7.39 -10.43 3.72
N GLY A 696 7.54 -9.90 2.49
CA GLY A 696 6.52 -9.11 1.82
C GLY A 696 6.45 -7.64 2.25
N GLU A 697 7.53 -7.07 2.77
CA GLU A 697 7.62 -5.62 3.03
C GLU A 697 7.38 -4.82 1.75
N GLY A 698 6.53 -3.78 1.81
CA GLY A 698 6.41 -2.78 0.73
C GLY A 698 4.99 -2.49 0.28
N SER A 699 4.78 -2.54 -1.04
CA SER A 699 3.59 -2.09 -1.74
C SER A 699 2.41 -3.05 -1.55
N ALA A 700 1.17 -2.56 -1.51
CA ALA A 700 -0.04 -3.38 -1.31
C ALA A 700 -0.45 -4.23 -2.55
N ARG A 701 0.51 -4.90 -3.19
CA ARG A 701 0.29 -5.73 -4.39
C ARG A 701 -0.23 -7.11 -3.98
N GLU A 702 -1.51 -7.34 -4.27
CA GLU A 702 -2.12 -8.67 -4.21
C GLU A 702 -1.45 -9.70 -5.13
N HIS A 703 -0.83 -9.23 -6.23
CA HIS A 703 -0.06 -10.07 -7.16
C HIS A 703 1.02 -10.88 -6.45
N ALA A 704 1.68 -10.33 -5.42
CA ALA A 704 2.68 -11.02 -4.62
C ALA A 704 2.12 -12.20 -3.77
N ALA A 705 0.79 -12.34 -3.67
CA ALA A 705 0.12 -13.50 -3.09
C ALA A 705 -0.50 -14.41 -4.18
N LEU A 706 -1.14 -13.81 -5.19
CA LEU A 706 -1.72 -14.52 -6.33
C LEU A 706 -0.68 -15.38 -7.08
N GLN A 707 0.55 -14.88 -7.22
CA GLN A 707 1.63 -15.50 -7.98
C GLN A 707 2.17 -16.80 -7.36
N PRO A 708 2.67 -16.83 -6.09
CA PRO A 708 3.00 -18.09 -5.43
C PRO A 708 1.83 -19.08 -5.45
N ARG A 709 0.61 -18.61 -5.17
CA ARG A 709 -0.59 -19.46 -5.16
C ARG A 709 -0.90 -20.06 -6.53
N PHE A 710 -0.76 -19.28 -7.61
CA PHE A 710 -0.97 -19.73 -8.98
C PHE A 710 -0.01 -20.86 -9.39
N TYR A 711 1.22 -20.88 -8.87
CA TYR A 711 2.16 -21.99 -9.08
C TYR A 711 2.03 -23.14 -8.06
N GLY A 712 1.07 -23.10 -7.13
CA GLY A 712 0.82 -24.20 -6.18
C GLY A 712 1.43 -24.06 -4.79
N CYS A 713 1.83 -22.84 -4.38
CA CYS A 713 2.20 -22.56 -3.00
C CYS A 713 0.98 -22.68 -2.09
N ASN A 714 1.06 -23.56 -1.08
CA ASN A 714 0.01 -23.75 -0.08
C ASN A 714 0.42 -23.24 1.32
N LEU A 715 1.72 -23.08 1.58
CA LEU A 715 2.25 -22.71 2.89
C LEU A 715 3.48 -21.80 2.77
N ILE A 716 3.52 -20.73 3.57
CA ILE A 716 4.72 -19.91 3.82
C ILE A 716 5.02 -19.93 5.31
N VAL A 717 6.28 -20.21 5.65
CA VAL A 717 6.77 -20.22 7.04
C VAL A 717 7.89 -19.19 7.17
N ALA A 718 7.74 -18.23 8.07
CA ALA A 718 8.68 -17.12 8.19
C ALA A 718 9.19 -16.90 9.61
N ARG A 719 10.29 -16.15 9.77
CA ARG A 719 10.61 -15.52 11.07
C ARG A 719 9.59 -14.40 11.38
N SER A 720 9.22 -13.60 10.38
CA SER A 720 8.06 -12.69 10.45
C SER A 720 7.55 -12.29 9.06
N ILE A 721 6.27 -11.92 8.96
CA ILE A 721 5.60 -11.52 7.70
C ILE A 721 5.07 -10.09 7.84
N ALA A 722 5.15 -9.30 6.77
CA ALA A 722 4.58 -7.96 6.73
C ALA A 722 3.05 -8.01 6.63
N ARG A 723 2.34 -7.26 7.49
CA ARG A 723 0.87 -7.30 7.68
C ARG A 723 0.05 -7.43 6.39
N ILE A 724 0.30 -6.57 5.39
CA ILE A 724 -0.49 -6.53 4.15
C ILE A 724 -0.23 -7.78 3.29
N ALA A 725 1.02 -8.22 3.19
CA ALA A 725 1.35 -9.47 2.51
C ALA A 725 0.71 -10.68 3.22
N GLU A 726 0.72 -10.70 4.56
CA GLU A 726 0.08 -11.76 5.34
C GLU A 726 -1.43 -11.85 5.09
N THR A 727 -2.16 -10.72 5.12
CA THR A 727 -3.59 -10.68 4.77
C THR A 727 -3.84 -11.13 3.33
N ASN A 728 -3.06 -10.63 2.37
CA ASN A 728 -3.19 -11.01 0.95
C ASN A 728 -2.98 -12.52 0.73
N LEU A 729 -1.96 -13.11 1.34
CA LEU A 729 -1.66 -14.54 1.26
C LEU A 729 -2.83 -15.40 1.76
N ARG A 730 -3.37 -15.06 2.95
CA ARG A 730 -4.50 -15.77 3.55
C ARG A 730 -5.78 -15.61 2.72
N LYS A 731 -6.02 -14.44 2.12
CA LYS A 731 -7.14 -14.23 1.17
C LYS A 731 -7.05 -15.11 -0.07
N GLN A 732 -5.84 -15.38 -0.58
CA GLN A 732 -5.63 -16.34 -1.67
C GLN A 732 -5.52 -17.81 -1.19
N GLY A 733 -5.81 -18.08 0.09
CA GLY A 733 -5.83 -19.43 0.67
C GLY A 733 -4.45 -20.03 1.00
N VAL A 734 -3.38 -19.23 0.98
CA VAL A 734 -2.05 -19.66 1.43
C VAL A 734 -2.01 -19.64 2.96
N LEU A 735 -1.62 -20.76 3.57
CA LEU A 735 -1.38 -20.82 5.01
C LEU A 735 -0.10 -20.05 5.37
N THR A 736 -0.18 -19.23 6.41
CA THR A 736 0.95 -18.44 6.92
C THR A 736 1.27 -18.85 8.35
N LEU A 737 2.49 -19.36 8.58
CA LEU A 737 2.97 -19.75 9.91
C LEU A 737 4.26 -19.01 10.26
N LEU A 738 4.50 -18.83 11.56
CA LEU A 738 5.73 -18.27 12.12
C LEU A 738 6.48 -19.35 12.89
N PHE A 739 7.80 -19.36 12.85
CA PHE A 739 8.59 -20.28 13.67
C PHE A 739 8.39 -20.01 15.18
N GLU A 740 8.19 -21.06 16.00
CA GLU A 740 8.18 -20.92 17.47
C GLU A 740 9.53 -20.39 17.98
N ASN A 741 10.61 -21.01 17.48
CA ASN A 741 12.00 -20.66 17.66
C ASN A 741 12.57 -20.29 16.29
N GLU A 742 12.91 -19.02 16.08
CA GLU A 742 13.28 -18.53 14.76
C GLU A 742 14.45 -19.27 14.11
N ASP A 743 15.39 -19.85 14.90
CA ASP A 743 16.56 -20.52 14.35
C ASP A 743 16.24 -21.86 13.66
N ASP A 744 15.03 -22.39 13.84
CA ASP A 744 14.53 -23.51 13.05
C ASP A 744 14.33 -23.16 11.56
N TYR A 745 14.34 -21.86 11.19
CA TYR A 745 14.48 -21.36 9.81
C TYR A 745 15.65 -22.01 9.06
N LEU A 746 16.79 -22.26 9.73
CA LEU A 746 17.97 -22.87 9.09
C LEU A 746 17.84 -24.39 8.90
N ARG A 747 16.83 -25.03 9.50
CA ARG A 747 16.66 -26.49 9.48
C ARG A 747 15.82 -26.98 8.29
N ILE A 748 14.99 -26.11 7.71
CA ILE A 748 14.29 -26.40 6.45
C ILE A 748 15.15 -25.88 5.29
N GLY A 749 15.26 -26.68 4.23
CA GLY A 749 16.00 -26.39 3.00
C GLY A 749 15.25 -26.80 1.74
N GLY A 750 15.77 -26.44 0.57
CA GLY A 750 15.18 -26.76 -0.73
C GLY A 750 15.13 -28.27 -0.97
N GLY A 751 13.99 -28.76 -1.45
CA GLY A 751 13.75 -30.19 -1.69
C GLY A 751 13.33 -31.01 -0.47
N ASP A 752 13.34 -30.45 0.74
CA ASP A 752 12.78 -31.10 1.94
C ASP A 752 11.30 -31.47 1.71
N LEU A 753 10.87 -32.61 2.24
CA LEU A 753 9.45 -32.97 2.39
C LEU A 753 8.91 -32.31 3.66
N VAL A 754 7.81 -31.56 3.55
CA VAL A 754 7.17 -30.86 4.66
C VAL A 754 5.68 -31.23 4.73
N GLU A 755 5.23 -31.64 5.91
CA GLU A 755 3.83 -32.01 6.20
C GLU A 755 3.32 -31.21 7.40
N THR A 756 2.03 -30.84 7.41
CA THR A 756 1.41 -30.24 8.60
C THR A 756 1.02 -31.31 9.60
N VAL A 757 1.03 -30.95 10.88
CA VAL A 757 0.52 -31.78 11.98
C VAL A 757 -0.34 -30.89 12.88
N ASN A 758 -1.54 -31.38 13.21
CA ASN A 758 -2.60 -30.69 13.96
C ASN A 758 -3.30 -29.51 13.25
N LEU A 759 -3.11 -29.30 11.93
CA LEU A 759 -3.85 -28.26 11.22
C LEU A 759 -5.36 -28.53 11.24
N THR A 760 -5.77 -29.81 11.21
CA THR A 760 -7.17 -30.26 11.29
C THR A 760 -7.88 -29.77 12.55
N GLU A 761 -7.21 -29.80 13.71
CA GLU A 761 -7.78 -29.38 15.00
C GLU A 761 -7.99 -27.85 15.07
N LEU A 762 -7.18 -27.09 14.32
CA LEU A 762 -7.27 -25.63 14.19
C LEU A 762 -8.37 -25.21 13.19
N ILE A 763 -8.31 -25.72 11.95
CA ILE A 763 -9.04 -25.14 10.81
C ILE A 763 -10.45 -25.71 10.61
N ARG A 764 -10.80 -26.86 11.22
CA ARG A 764 -12.16 -27.41 11.13
C ARG A 764 -13.20 -26.41 11.69
N PRO A 765 -14.48 -26.48 11.27
CA PRO A 765 -15.53 -25.70 11.90
C PRO A 765 -15.57 -25.91 13.43
N GLY A 766 -15.41 -24.83 14.21
CA GLY A 766 -15.31 -24.90 15.67
C GLY A 766 -13.94 -25.34 16.23
N GLY A 767 -12.88 -25.38 15.41
CA GLY A 767 -11.51 -25.61 15.87
C GLY A 767 -10.99 -24.53 16.83
N SER A 768 -10.02 -24.86 17.67
CA SER A 768 -9.48 -23.93 18.67
C SER A 768 -8.36 -23.07 18.08
N LEU A 769 -8.43 -21.75 18.29
CA LEU A 769 -7.36 -20.81 17.91
C LEU A 769 -6.09 -20.95 18.75
N ASP A 770 -6.13 -21.69 19.86
CA ASP A 770 -4.93 -22.00 20.67
C ASP A 770 -4.17 -23.25 20.18
N THR A 771 -4.64 -23.87 19.09
CA THR A 771 -4.05 -25.11 18.55
C THR A 771 -2.69 -24.85 17.91
N GLN A 772 -1.61 -25.36 18.53
CA GLN A 772 -0.30 -25.36 17.89
C GLN A 772 -0.25 -26.36 16.73
N VAL A 773 -0.14 -25.81 15.51
CA VAL A 773 0.28 -26.54 14.31
C VAL A 773 1.80 -26.77 14.38
N LYS A 774 2.24 -27.95 13.95
CA LYS A 774 3.66 -28.26 13.74
C LYS A 774 3.93 -28.57 12.26
N LEU A 775 5.20 -28.53 11.90
CA LEU A 775 5.71 -28.97 10.61
C LEU A 775 6.55 -30.23 10.82
N ARG A 776 6.15 -31.35 10.23
CA ARG A 776 7.03 -32.52 10.10
C ARG A 776 7.91 -32.30 8.88
N VAL A 777 9.21 -32.30 9.09
CA VAL A 777 10.23 -32.11 8.06
C VAL A 777 10.98 -33.42 7.90
N THR A 778 11.00 -33.93 6.67
CA THR A 778 11.73 -35.14 6.28
C THR A 778 12.78 -34.76 5.24
N LYS A 779 14.06 -35.00 5.59
CA LYS A 779 15.20 -34.81 4.69
C LYS A 779 15.58 -36.10 4.01
N PHE A 780 16.08 -35.96 2.79
CA PHE A 780 16.61 -37.07 2.01
C PHE A 780 18.14 -37.02 1.95
N GLU A 781 18.73 -38.14 1.58
CA GLU A 781 20.10 -38.20 1.06
C GLU A 781 20.15 -37.68 -0.38
N ASP A 782 21.36 -37.63 -0.97
CA ASP A 782 21.61 -37.10 -2.32
C ASP A 782 20.87 -37.87 -3.45
N ASP A 783 20.26 -39.03 -3.15
CA ASP A 783 19.41 -39.79 -4.07
C ASP A 783 17.97 -39.25 -4.18
N GLY A 784 17.59 -38.28 -3.33
CA GLY A 784 16.27 -37.67 -3.25
C GLY A 784 15.15 -38.60 -2.76
N LYS A 785 15.48 -39.78 -2.21
CA LYS A 785 14.52 -40.87 -1.91
C LYS A 785 14.77 -41.54 -0.56
N THR A 786 16.01 -41.81 -0.21
CA THR A 786 16.41 -42.39 1.07
C THR A 786 16.27 -41.33 2.16
N VAL A 787 15.51 -41.62 3.23
CA VAL A 787 15.30 -40.67 4.33
C VAL A 787 16.53 -40.62 5.23
N ARG A 788 17.14 -39.44 5.36
CA ARG A 788 18.25 -39.17 6.29
C ARG A 788 17.77 -38.88 7.71
N GLU A 789 16.80 -37.98 7.83
CA GLU A 789 16.24 -37.57 9.12
C GLU A 789 14.79 -37.09 8.98
N THR A 790 13.99 -37.32 10.02
CA THR A 790 12.65 -36.75 10.17
C THR A 790 12.52 -36.11 11.55
N PHE A 791 12.03 -34.88 11.62
CA PHE A 791 11.79 -34.17 12.88
C PHE A 791 10.55 -33.27 12.80
N GLU A 792 9.98 -32.90 13.95
CA GLU A 792 8.87 -31.94 14.02
C GLU A 792 9.37 -30.57 14.54
N LEU A 793 8.86 -29.50 13.92
CA LEU A 793 9.11 -28.11 14.30
C LEU A 793 7.81 -27.46 14.81
N PRO A 794 7.79 -26.86 16.02
CA PRO A 794 6.64 -26.09 16.50
C PRO A 794 6.52 -24.74 15.77
N THR A 795 5.28 -24.29 15.56
CA THR A 795 4.97 -23.00 14.92
C THR A 795 3.98 -22.17 15.74
N LYS A 796 3.78 -20.91 15.31
CA LYS A 796 2.87 -19.91 15.85
C LYS A 796 2.09 -19.27 14.69
N HIS A 797 0.94 -18.67 14.98
CA HIS A 797 0.15 -17.98 13.96
C HIS A 797 -0.64 -16.79 14.54
N THR A 798 -1.07 -15.88 13.66
CA THR A 798 -2.00 -14.78 13.98
C THR A 798 -3.33 -14.94 13.20
N LEU A 799 -3.74 -16.19 12.96
CA LEU A 799 -4.97 -16.53 12.24
C LEU A 799 -6.21 -16.20 13.09
N SER A 800 -7.30 -15.85 12.40
CA SER A 800 -8.64 -15.67 12.99
C SER A 800 -9.62 -16.67 12.35
N ALA A 801 -10.81 -16.85 12.92
CA ALA A 801 -11.84 -17.72 12.34
C ALA A 801 -12.15 -17.38 10.86
N ALA A 802 -12.15 -16.09 10.48
CA ALA A 802 -12.33 -15.66 9.09
C ALA A 802 -11.17 -16.11 8.19
N HIS A 803 -9.92 -15.94 8.62
CA HIS A 803 -8.76 -16.43 7.89
C HIS A 803 -8.79 -17.96 7.71
N LEU A 804 -9.22 -18.70 8.73
CA LEU A 804 -9.37 -20.16 8.67
C LEU A 804 -10.46 -20.58 7.68
N ASP A 805 -11.60 -19.89 7.65
CA ASP A 805 -12.64 -20.11 6.64
C ASP A 805 -12.14 -19.84 5.21
N TRP A 806 -11.37 -18.76 4.98
CA TRP A 806 -10.80 -18.45 3.66
C TRP A 806 -9.82 -19.53 3.18
N ILE A 807 -8.93 -19.99 4.06
CA ILE A 807 -7.96 -21.04 3.75
C ILE A 807 -8.69 -22.38 3.50
N ARG A 808 -9.70 -22.73 4.32
CA ARG A 808 -10.51 -23.94 4.15
C ARG A 808 -11.25 -23.97 2.81
N ALA A 809 -11.79 -22.83 2.38
CA ALA A 809 -12.44 -22.67 1.08
C ALA A 809 -11.46 -22.58 -0.11
N GLY A 810 -10.14 -22.51 0.12
CA GLY A 810 -9.11 -22.34 -0.91
C GLY A 810 -8.88 -20.90 -1.37
N SER A 811 -9.81 -19.99 -1.08
CA SER A 811 -9.65 -18.53 -1.08
C SER A 811 -10.84 -17.84 -0.39
N ALA A 812 -10.69 -16.57 -0.04
CA ALA A 812 -11.79 -15.71 0.40
C ALA A 812 -12.88 -15.56 -0.68
N LEU A 813 -12.48 -15.50 -1.95
CA LEU A 813 -13.37 -15.36 -3.12
C LEU A 813 -14.27 -16.60 -3.27
N ASN A 814 -13.73 -17.79 -3.03
CA ASN A 814 -14.50 -19.04 -3.03
C ASN A 814 -15.56 -19.03 -1.92
N LEU A 815 -15.20 -18.62 -0.71
CA LEU A 815 -16.14 -18.54 0.42
C LEU A 815 -17.27 -17.54 0.16
N ILE A 816 -16.98 -16.41 -0.51
CA ILE A 816 -17.98 -15.44 -0.95
C ILE A 816 -18.93 -16.08 -1.99
N LYS A 817 -18.38 -16.78 -2.99
CA LYS A 817 -19.14 -17.50 -4.02
C LYS A 817 -20.07 -18.59 -3.45
N GLU A 818 -19.57 -19.35 -2.47
CA GLU A 818 -20.35 -20.36 -1.74
C GLU A 818 -21.50 -19.73 -0.95
N LYS A 819 -21.23 -18.68 -0.18
CA LYS A 819 -22.25 -17.94 0.59
C LYS A 819 -23.29 -17.29 -0.32
N ALA A 820 -22.88 -16.74 -1.46
CA ALA A 820 -23.77 -16.17 -2.46
C ALA A 820 -24.69 -17.24 -3.10
N ARG A 821 -24.15 -18.42 -3.44
CA ARG A 821 -24.93 -19.56 -3.93
C ARG A 821 -25.92 -20.07 -2.89
N ALA A 822 -25.50 -20.22 -1.62
CA ALA A 822 -26.36 -20.64 -0.53
C ALA A 822 -27.52 -19.66 -0.28
N ALA A 823 -27.24 -18.35 -0.30
CA ALA A 823 -28.28 -17.31 -0.15
C ALA A 823 -29.31 -17.36 -1.29
N ARG A 824 -28.88 -17.54 -2.55
CA ARG A 824 -29.78 -17.72 -3.69
C ARG A 824 -30.63 -18.99 -3.57
N GLY A 825 -30.03 -20.10 -3.15
CA GLY A 825 -30.74 -21.37 -2.93
C GLY A 825 -31.80 -21.26 -1.84
N ALA A 826 -31.49 -20.59 -0.72
CA ALA A 826 -32.44 -20.32 0.36
C ALA A 826 -33.59 -19.40 -0.08
N ALA A 827 -33.31 -18.37 -0.88
CA ALA A 827 -34.33 -17.47 -1.43
C ALA A 827 -35.22 -18.11 -2.52
N ALA A 828 -34.76 -19.19 -3.16
CA ALA A 828 -35.49 -19.95 -4.16
C ALA A 828 -36.33 -21.11 -3.58
N ALA A 829 -36.21 -21.41 -2.28
CA ALA A 829 -37.03 -22.42 -1.62
C ALA A 829 -38.46 -21.91 -1.40
N PRO A 830 -39.52 -22.63 -1.84
CA PRO A 830 -40.89 -22.17 -1.71
C PRO A 830 -41.35 -22.17 -0.25
N ALA A 831 -41.91 -21.04 0.20
CA ALA A 831 -42.43 -20.87 1.55
C ALA A 831 -43.80 -21.55 1.75
N GLY A 832 -43.80 -22.87 1.90
CA GLY A 832 -44.98 -23.66 2.29
C GLY A 832 -44.65 -25.15 2.44
N ALA A 833 -45.23 -25.91 3.37
CA ALA A 833 -46.33 -25.60 4.28
C ALA A 833 -46.10 -26.21 5.69
N PHE A 834 -46.92 -25.79 6.66
CA PHE A 834 -46.97 -26.39 8.00
C PHE A 834 -47.52 -27.82 7.98
N ALA A 835 -47.23 -28.57 9.05
CA ALA A 835 -47.43 -30.01 9.16
C ALA A 835 -48.88 -30.51 9.03
N SER A 836 -49.03 -31.72 8.52
CA SER A 836 -49.95 -32.71 9.07
C SER A 836 -49.29 -34.11 9.05
N SER A 837 -49.66 -34.97 10.00
CA SER A 837 -49.01 -36.27 10.21
C SER A 837 -49.94 -37.44 9.88
N SER A 838 -49.48 -38.39 9.07
CA SER A 838 -50.10 -39.71 8.91
C SER A 838 -49.04 -40.79 8.66
N ARG A 839 -49.38 -42.07 8.93
CA ARG A 839 -48.46 -43.22 8.87
C ARG A 839 -48.93 -44.27 7.85
N SER A 840 -48.14 -44.52 6.80
CA SER A 840 -48.08 -45.75 5.98
C SER A 840 -47.10 -45.55 4.81
N GLY A 841 -46.41 -46.54 4.24
CA GLY A 841 -46.28 -47.95 4.64
C GLY A 841 -45.74 -48.84 3.51
N ALA A 842 -44.49 -49.32 3.64
CA ALA A 842 -43.86 -50.46 2.94
C ALA A 842 -43.63 -50.50 1.39
N ALA A 843 -42.46 -51.06 1.03
CA ALA A 843 -42.20 -52.00 -0.10
C ALA A 843 -41.87 -51.53 -1.56
N SER A 844 -40.60 -51.75 -1.92
CA SER A 844 -40.09 -52.54 -3.09
C SER A 844 -40.23 -52.14 -4.58
N SER A 845 -39.07 -51.83 -5.19
CA SER A 845 -38.45 -52.51 -6.37
C SER A 845 -38.79 -52.18 -7.85
N SER A 846 -37.81 -52.56 -8.71
CA SER A 846 -37.82 -52.86 -10.16
C SER A 846 -38.05 -51.78 -11.24
N SER A 847 -36.94 -51.17 -11.69
CA SER A 847 -36.30 -51.31 -13.03
C SER A 847 -37.10 -51.36 -14.37
N LEU A 848 -36.48 -50.75 -15.41
CA LEU A 848 -36.74 -50.84 -16.88
C LEU A 848 -37.98 -50.09 -17.42
N GLY A 849 -37.97 -49.51 -18.64
CA GLY A 849 -36.84 -49.21 -19.53
C GLY A 849 -37.21 -48.87 -21.00
N GLY A 850 -36.65 -47.78 -21.55
CA GLY A 850 -36.62 -47.48 -23.00
C GLY A 850 -37.83 -46.71 -23.60
N ALA A 851 -37.79 -46.23 -24.85
CA ALA A 851 -36.67 -46.01 -25.78
C ALA A 851 -37.08 -45.19 -27.03
N ARG A 852 -36.08 -44.65 -27.76
CA ARG A 852 -36.10 -44.06 -29.13
C ARG A 852 -36.70 -42.64 -29.29
N GLY A 853 -36.17 -41.79 -30.18
CA GLY A 853 -34.93 -41.97 -30.97
C GLY A 853 -34.75 -41.03 -32.18
N TYR A 854 -33.80 -41.41 -33.03
CA TYR A 854 -33.34 -40.80 -34.29
C TYR A 854 -32.37 -39.62 -34.22
N ALA A 855 -31.41 -39.66 -35.16
CA ALA A 855 -30.36 -38.69 -35.40
C ALA A 855 -30.07 -38.64 -36.90
N THR A 856 -29.59 -37.50 -37.39
CA THR A 856 -29.00 -37.34 -38.72
C THR A 856 -27.68 -36.57 -38.60
N GLN A 857 -26.73 -36.85 -39.49
CA GLN A 857 -25.39 -36.26 -39.46
C GLN A 857 -25.33 -34.96 -40.27
N ALA A 858 -24.50 -34.00 -39.83
CA ALA A 858 -23.98 -32.95 -40.68
C ALA A 858 -22.58 -32.49 -40.22
N GLY A 859 -21.66 -32.31 -41.18
CA GLY A 859 -20.48 -31.44 -41.08
C GLY A 859 -19.48 -31.63 -39.92
N LYS A 860 -18.44 -32.44 -40.13
CA LYS A 860 -17.15 -32.19 -39.45
C LYS A 860 -16.43 -31.04 -40.17
N SER A 861 -16.44 -29.85 -39.58
CA SER A 861 -15.43 -28.80 -39.84
C SER A 861 -14.50 -28.68 -38.63
N ALA A 862 -13.22 -28.39 -38.86
CA ALA A 862 -12.21 -28.33 -37.80
C ALA A 862 -12.22 -26.95 -37.10
N GLY A 863 -13.26 -26.69 -36.30
CA GLY A 863 -13.31 -25.52 -35.42
C GLY A 863 -12.35 -25.66 -34.24
N GLY A 864 -11.46 -24.67 -34.06
CA GLY A 864 -10.55 -24.63 -32.92
C GLY A 864 -11.26 -24.31 -31.61
N GLY A 865 -11.67 -25.34 -30.87
CA GLY A 865 -12.25 -25.17 -29.53
C GLY A 865 -11.23 -24.61 -28.54
N SER A 866 -11.67 -23.69 -27.68
CA SER A 866 -10.87 -23.13 -26.59
C SER A 866 -10.30 -24.25 -25.70
N ARG A 867 -8.97 -24.33 -25.60
CA ARG A 867 -8.27 -25.32 -24.79
C ARG A 867 -8.10 -24.77 -23.37
N ASN A 868 -8.52 -25.56 -22.39
CA ASN A 868 -8.37 -25.23 -20.97
C ASN A 868 -6.89 -25.00 -20.59
N PRO A 869 -6.47 -23.82 -20.10
CA PRO A 869 -5.09 -23.57 -19.66
C PRO A 869 -4.67 -24.38 -18.41
N ASN A 870 -5.63 -24.95 -17.69
CA ASN A 870 -5.40 -25.90 -16.59
C ASN A 870 -5.45 -27.38 -17.05
N ASP A 871 -5.50 -27.66 -18.36
CA ASP A 871 -5.30 -29.01 -18.89
C ASP A 871 -3.81 -29.39 -18.76
N PRO A 872 -3.45 -30.54 -18.17
CA PRO A 872 -2.05 -30.98 -18.10
C PRO A 872 -1.39 -31.18 -19.49
N ASN A 873 -2.16 -31.19 -20.58
CA ASN A 873 -1.71 -31.27 -21.96
C ASN A 873 -1.70 -29.89 -22.67
N TYR A 874 -1.92 -28.78 -21.96
CA TYR A 874 -1.89 -27.45 -22.54
C TYR A 874 -0.47 -27.04 -22.94
N VAL A 875 -0.20 -27.08 -24.25
CA VAL A 875 1.01 -26.52 -24.85
C VAL A 875 0.69 -25.08 -25.31
N PRO A 876 1.30 -24.04 -24.71
CA PRO A 876 1.13 -22.67 -25.18
C PRO A 876 1.71 -22.49 -26.60
N PRO A 877 1.22 -21.51 -27.38
CA PRO A 877 1.81 -21.19 -28.68
C PRO A 877 3.30 -20.83 -28.53
N ALA A 878 4.13 -21.27 -29.49
CA ALA A 878 5.58 -21.12 -29.42
C ALA A 878 6.00 -19.65 -29.33
N ALA A 879 6.95 -19.35 -28.43
CA ALA A 879 7.45 -18.01 -28.22
C ALA A 879 8.16 -17.45 -29.46
N ASP A 880 8.02 -16.14 -29.69
CA ASP A 880 8.73 -15.40 -30.72
C ASP A 880 10.25 -15.61 -30.58
N SER A 881 10.91 -16.02 -31.66
CA SER A 881 12.36 -16.25 -31.71
C SER A 881 13.17 -15.00 -31.38
N ARG A 882 12.60 -13.80 -31.58
CA ARG A 882 13.18 -12.51 -31.16
C ARG A 882 13.24 -12.38 -29.64
N THR A 883 12.30 -12.99 -28.91
CA THR A 883 12.28 -12.99 -27.44
C THR A 883 13.38 -13.88 -26.87
N GLU A 884 13.57 -15.10 -27.42
CA GLU A 884 14.69 -15.97 -27.04
C GLU A 884 16.05 -15.41 -27.47
N ALA A 885 16.13 -14.67 -28.59
CA ALA A 885 17.34 -13.94 -28.97
C ALA A 885 17.72 -12.86 -27.94
N ILE A 886 16.76 -12.04 -27.49
CA ILE A 886 16.98 -11.04 -26.42
C ILE A 886 17.38 -11.72 -25.12
N LYS A 887 16.71 -12.81 -24.74
CA LYS A 887 16.99 -13.60 -23.52
C LYS A 887 18.45 -14.06 -23.45
N LYS A 888 19.02 -14.57 -24.56
CA LYS A 888 20.43 -14.99 -24.65
C LYS A 888 21.43 -13.84 -24.64
N ILE A 889 21.02 -12.63 -25.04
CA ILE A 889 21.86 -11.41 -24.96
C ILE A 889 21.87 -10.85 -23.53
N VAL A 890 20.75 -10.92 -22.81
CA VAL A 890 20.64 -10.42 -21.42
C VAL A 890 21.18 -11.42 -20.39
N PHE A 891 21.08 -12.73 -20.67
CA PHE A 891 21.54 -13.79 -19.78
C PHE A 891 22.38 -14.83 -20.56
N PRO A 892 23.70 -14.64 -20.69
CA PRO A 892 24.60 -15.68 -21.18
C PRO A 892 24.72 -16.82 -20.15
N ASN A 893 24.63 -18.07 -20.59
CA ASN A 893 24.81 -19.23 -19.72
C ASN A 893 26.27 -19.34 -19.25
N ALA A 894 26.47 -19.77 -18.01
CA ALA A 894 27.79 -20.17 -17.52
C ALA A 894 28.23 -21.52 -18.16
N PRO A 895 29.54 -21.74 -18.42
CA PRO A 895 30.05 -23.01 -18.92
C PRO A 895 29.83 -24.14 -17.89
N SER A 896 29.50 -25.34 -18.38
CA SER A 896 28.93 -26.42 -17.57
C SER A 896 29.91 -27.51 -17.17
N THR A 897 31.16 -27.47 -17.64
CA THR A 897 32.19 -28.46 -17.30
C THR A 897 33.52 -27.83 -16.85
N ASP A 898 34.24 -28.53 -15.96
CA ASP A 898 35.57 -28.07 -15.52
C ASP A 898 36.64 -28.20 -16.62
N ASN A 899 36.43 -29.02 -17.65
CA ASN A 899 37.30 -29.08 -18.83
C ASN A 899 37.15 -27.83 -19.72
N GLU A 900 35.95 -27.25 -19.85
CA GLU A 900 35.77 -25.94 -20.51
C GLU A 900 36.45 -24.82 -19.71
N ARG A 901 36.37 -24.86 -18.38
CA ARG A 901 37.09 -23.93 -17.49
C ARG A 901 38.60 -24.05 -17.63
N ALA A 902 39.13 -25.28 -17.73
CA ALA A 902 40.56 -25.54 -17.93
C ALA A 902 41.06 -25.14 -19.32
N ALA A 903 40.21 -25.17 -20.34
CA ALA A 903 40.55 -24.73 -21.70
C ALA A 903 40.67 -23.21 -21.83
N MET A 904 39.98 -22.43 -20.99
CA MET A 904 40.10 -20.96 -20.94
C MET A 904 41.33 -20.51 -20.15
N GLY A 905 42.52 -20.79 -20.71
CA GLY A 905 43.83 -20.38 -20.19
C GLY A 905 44.12 -18.87 -20.27
N ALA A 906 43.23 -18.04 -19.72
CA ALA A 906 43.37 -16.59 -19.59
C ALA A 906 44.02 -16.27 -18.23
N THR A 907 45.24 -15.75 -18.22
CA THR A 907 45.99 -15.45 -16.97
C THR A 907 46.10 -13.95 -16.69
N ARG A 908 45.54 -13.10 -17.55
CA ARG A 908 45.48 -11.64 -17.38
C ARG A 908 44.11 -11.11 -17.80
N ALA A 909 43.71 -9.95 -17.24
CA ALA A 909 42.43 -9.32 -17.54
C ALA A 909 42.29 -8.88 -19.02
N SER A 910 43.42 -8.66 -19.71
CA SER A 910 43.52 -8.45 -21.16
C SER A 910 42.90 -9.58 -21.99
N ASP A 911 42.91 -10.80 -21.46
CA ASP A 911 42.66 -12.01 -22.25
C ASP A 911 41.16 -12.35 -22.36
N VAL A 912 40.30 -11.57 -21.70
CA VAL A 912 38.86 -11.85 -21.49
C VAL A 912 37.96 -10.73 -22.04
N LEU A 913 38.51 -9.55 -22.36
CA LEU A 913 37.75 -8.36 -22.77
C LEU A 913 38.00 -8.03 -24.25
N PRO A 914 36.99 -8.09 -25.14
CA PRO A 914 37.20 -8.10 -26.60
C PRO A 914 37.52 -6.74 -27.25
N TYR A 915 37.82 -5.69 -26.47
CA TYR A 915 38.13 -4.34 -26.96
C TYR A 915 39.26 -3.69 -26.16
N GLY A 916 40.08 -2.87 -26.83
CA GLY A 916 41.40 -2.41 -26.37
C GLY A 916 41.44 -1.35 -25.25
N GLU A 917 42.58 -0.67 -25.13
CA GLU A 917 43.11 0.09 -23.97
C GLU A 917 42.09 0.85 -23.09
N ALA A 918 41.06 1.49 -23.66
CA ALA A 918 39.98 2.15 -22.90
C ALA A 918 39.27 1.19 -21.91
N SER A 919 39.26 -0.11 -22.20
CA SER A 919 38.78 -1.19 -21.33
C SER A 919 39.50 -1.22 -19.96
N GLU A 920 40.81 -0.95 -19.94
CA GLU A 920 41.61 -1.02 -18.72
C GLU A 920 41.36 0.18 -17.80
N GLU A 921 41.13 1.38 -18.35
CA GLU A 921 40.68 2.53 -17.55
C GLU A 921 39.27 2.32 -16.98
N VAL A 922 38.34 1.72 -17.75
CA VAL A 922 37.01 1.37 -17.26
C VAL A 922 37.10 0.33 -16.14
N HIS A 923 37.88 -0.74 -16.31
CA HIS A 923 38.07 -1.77 -15.29
C HIS A 923 38.76 -1.20 -14.03
N SER A 924 39.77 -0.35 -14.20
CA SER A 924 40.43 0.39 -13.11
C SER A 924 39.45 1.31 -12.39
N THR A 925 38.56 2.00 -13.11
CA THR A 925 37.54 2.89 -12.54
C THR A 925 36.47 2.12 -11.75
N ILE A 926 35.98 1.00 -12.28
CA ILE A 926 35.06 0.10 -11.56
C ILE A 926 35.74 -0.46 -10.30
N THR A 927 37.01 -0.87 -10.39
CA THR A 927 37.79 -1.37 -9.26
C THR A 927 38.02 -0.28 -8.20
N ARG A 928 38.37 0.94 -8.61
CA ARG A 928 38.50 2.10 -7.70
C ARG A 928 37.17 2.45 -7.03
N ALA A 929 36.06 2.43 -7.76
CA ALA A 929 34.72 2.68 -7.21
C ALA A 929 34.29 1.58 -6.22
N TRP A 930 34.59 0.31 -6.51
CA TRP A 930 34.32 -0.82 -5.62
C TRP A 930 35.17 -0.76 -4.33
N LEU A 931 36.46 -0.44 -4.45
CA LEU A 931 37.34 -0.24 -3.29
C LEU A 931 36.94 0.99 -2.46
N LEU A 932 36.47 2.07 -3.10
CA LEU A 932 35.91 3.23 -2.42
C LEU A 932 34.63 2.87 -1.67
N PHE A 933 33.68 2.17 -2.29
CA PHE A 933 32.47 1.69 -1.63
C PHE A 933 32.76 0.76 -0.44
N GLN A 934 33.71 -0.18 -0.59
CA GLN A 934 34.15 -1.02 0.52
C GLN A 934 34.83 -0.23 1.65
N ARG A 935 35.53 0.86 1.32
CA ARG A 935 36.12 1.79 2.29
C ARG A 935 35.05 2.60 3.01
N GLU A 936 34.10 3.20 2.29
CA GLU A 936 32.98 3.96 2.84
C GLU A 936 32.12 3.10 3.78
N GLN A 937 31.79 1.87 3.39
CA GLN A 937 31.08 0.92 4.26
C GLN A 937 31.88 0.53 5.50
N ARG A 938 33.22 0.48 5.42
CA ARG A 938 34.10 0.26 6.58
C ARG A 938 34.19 1.49 7.49
N GLU A 939 34.23 2.69 6.91
CA GLU A 939 34.23 3.96 7.65
C GLU A 939 32.87 4.22 8.33
N GLU A 940 31.75 3.93 7.67
CA GLU A 940 30.41 4.00 8.27
C GLU A 940 30.26 2.97 9.41
N LEU A 941 30.71 1.74 9.21
CA LEU A 941 30.73 0.70 10.25
C LEU A 941 31.57 1.14 11.45
N ASN A 942 32.77 1.68 11.22
CA ASN A 942 33.65 2.20 12.27
C ASN A 942 33.01 3.39 13.00
N ALA A 943 32.43 4.35 12.28
CA ALA A 943 31.73 5.48 12.89
C ALA A 943 30.50 5.03 13.72
N ARG A 944 29.79 3.99 13.27
CA ARG A 944 28.68 3.37 14.02
C ARG A 944 29.17 2.62 15.26
N LEU A 945 30.34 1.98 15.19
CA LEU A 945 30.97 1.34 16.36
C LEU A 945 31.48 2.38 17.36
N ASN A 946 32.13 3.46 16.90
CA ASN A 946 32.61 4.55 17.76
C ASN A 946 31.45 5.20 18.52
N ARG A 947 30.35 5.57 17.84
CA ARG A 947 29.13 6.10 18.48
C ARG A 947 28.53 5.14 19.53
N LYS A 948 28.68 3.81 19.34
CA LYS A 948 28.28 2.82 20.37
C LYS A 948 29.27 2.75 21.54
N GLN A 949 30.58 2.84 21.28
CA GLN A 949 31.59 2.88 22.33
C GLN A 949 31.46 4.14 23.19
N GLU A 950 31.23 5.30 22.58
CA GLU A 950 31.02 6.58 23.28
C GLU A 950 29.79 6.54 24.18
N ARG A 951 28.64 6.06 23.66
CA ARG A 951 27.44 5.86 24.49
C ARG A 951 27.62 4.82 25.60
N MET A 952 28.44 3.80 25.38
CA MET A 952 28.80 2.83 26.43
C MET A 952 29.74 3.44 27.49
N ARG A 953 30.68 4.31 27.11
CA ARG A 953 31.51 5.06 28.07
C ARG A 953 30.64 5.98 28.93
N ALA A 954 29.82 6.83 28.30
CA ALA A 954 28.90 7.71 29.02
C ALA A 954 28.02 6.93 30.02
N ALA A 955 27.34 5.86 29.57
CA ALA A 955 26.50 5.05 30.45
C ALA A 955 27.27 4.28 31.55
N LEU A 956 28.59 4.08 31.40
CA LEU A 956 29.47 3.52 32.44
C LEU A 956 29.92 4.58 33.44
N ASP A 957 30.19 5.80 32.97
CA ASP A 957 30.54 6.94 33.81
C ASP A 957 29.30 7.42 34.61
N ASP A 958 28.12 7.44 34.00
CA ASP A 958 26.83 7.68 34.68
C ASP A 958 26.61 6.64 35.80
N LEU A 959 26.67 5.34 35.47
CA LEU A 959 26.53 4.24 36.43
C LEU A 959 27.54 4.33 37.59
N ARG A 960 28.75 4.83 37.32
CA ARG A 960 29.80 5.04 38.33
C ARG A 960 29.47 6.18 39.30
N HIS A 961 28.78 7.22 38.85
CA HIS A 961 28.33 8.32 39.69
C HIS A 961 27.03 7.99 40.44
N GLU A 962 26.11 7.25 39.83
CA GLU A 962 24.81 6.91 40.43
C GLU A 962 24.90 5.77 41.46
N ASP A 963 25.67 4.71 41.20
CA ASP A 963 25.90 3.61 42.15
C ASP A 963 27.33 3.05 42.00
N GLU A 964 28.27 3.69 42.70
CA GLU A 964 29.67 3.28 42.75
C GLU A 964 29.83 1.82 43.25
N ARG A 965 28.92 1.31 44.10
CA ARG A 965 28.98 -0.08 44.59
C ARG A 965 28.57 -1.08 43.54
N LEU A 966 27.49 -0.81 42.80
CA LEU A 966 27.08 -1.62 41.66
C LEU A 966 28.13 -1.58 40.54
N PHE A 967 28.70 -0.41 40.27
CA PHE A 967 29.81 -0.24 39.34
C PHE A 967 31.04 -1.08 39.76
N ALA A 968 31.47 -0.99 41.02
CA ALA A 968 32.59 -1.78 41.56
C ALA A 968 32.32 -3.30 41.49
N SER A 969 31.11 -3.75 41.87
CA SER A 969 30.70 -5.16 41.80
C SER A 969 30.67 -5.68 40.36
N ALA A 970 30.21 -4.87 39.40
CA ALA A 970 30.14 -5.21 37.99
C ALA A 970 31.50 -5.18 37.28
N THR A 971 32.43 -4.33 37.71
CA THR A 971 33.79 -4.17 37.15
C THR A 971 34.84 -5.10 37.77
N TYR A 972 34.56 -5.74 38.92
CA TYR A 972 35.43 -6.74 39.59
C TYR A 972 35.88 -7.93 38.70
N ARG A 973 35.30 -8.08 37.50
CA ARG A 973 35.50 -9.22 36.58
C ARG A 973 36.57 -8.95 35.50
N VAL A 974 37.81 -8.70 35.90
CA VAL A 974 38.95 -8.51 34.96
C VAL A 974 39.71 -9.82 34.64
N ALA A 975 39.36 -10.94 35.30
CA ALA A 975 39.91 -12.27 35.01
C ALA A 975 38.79 -13.31 34.76
N PRO A 976 38.85 -14.16 33.71
CA PRO A 976 37.75 -15.05 33.31
C PRO A 976 37.25 -16.04 34.38
N ASN A 977 38.12 -16.41 35.34
CA ASN A 977 37.93 -17.56 36.22
C ASN A 977 37.58 -17.22 37.68
N ARG A 978 37.41 -15.94 38.05
CA ARG A 978 36.97 -15.53 39.40
C ARG A 978 35.50 -15.11 39.42
N ARG A 979 34.73 -15.68 40.34
CA ARG A 979 33.34 -15.26 40.67
C ARG A 979 33.39 -14.19 41.78
N HIS A 980 32.37 -13.34 41.86
CA HIS A 980 32.24 -12.43 43.02
C HIS A 980 32.01 -13.25 44.30
N PRO A 981 32.51 -12.85 45.49
CA PRO A 981 32.26 -13.58 46.73
C PRO A 981 30.76 -13.84 46.98
N ASP A 982 29.90 -12.86 46.71
CA ASP A 982 28.45 -13.01 46.90
C ASP A 982 27.79 -13.91 45.84
N GLU A 983 28.28 -13.89 44.59
CA GLU A 983 27.86 -14.85 43.55
C GLU A 983 28.22 -16.27 43.99
N HIS A 984 29.41 -16.46 44.56
CA HIS A 984 29.87 -17.74 45.09
C HIS A 984 29.04 -18.19 46.31
N ALA A 985 28.79 -17.30 47.28
CA ALA A 985 27.98 -17.57 48.45
C ALA A 985 26.51 -17.88 48.10
N LYS A 986 25.92 -17.16 47.12
CA LYS A 986 24.54 -17.37 46.67
C LYS A 986 24.37 -18.64 45.84
N LEU A 987 25.38 -19.04 45.06
CA LEU A 987 25.37 -20.34 44.38
C LEU A 987 25.57 -21.50 45.38
N LEU A 988 26.37 -21.31 46.44
CA LEU A 988 26.50 -22.27 47.56
C LEU A 988 25.19 -22.43 48.35
N SER A 989 24.48 -21.33 48.67
CA SER A 989 23.23 -21.41 49.45
C SER A 989 22.09 -22.07 48.68
N LEU A 990 22.06 -21.90 47.35
CA LEU A 990 21.15 -22.57 46.41
C LEU A 990 21.56 -24.00 46.05
N GLY A 991 22.65 -24.54 46.59
CA GLY A 991 23.14 -25.90 46.28
C GLY A 991 23.69 -26.10 44.86
N LEU A 992 23.77 -25.03 44.06
CA LEU A 992 24.21 -25.06 42.65
C LEU A 992 25.72 -25.27 42.48
N ILE A 993 26.48 -25.17 43.57
CA ILE A 993 27.86 -25.62 43.76
C ILE A 993 28.03 -26.14 45.20
N THR A 994 28.99 -27.03 45.41
CA THR A 994 29.37 -27.53 46.75
C THR A 994 30.67 -26.91 47.25
N LYS A 995 30.92 -26.98 48.56
CA LYS A 995 32.27 -26.78 49.10
C LYS A 995 33.14 -28.02 48.80
N PRO A 996 34.47 -27.86 48.62
CA PRO A 996 35.38 -29.00 48.53
C PRO A 996 35.18 -29.97 49.69
N GLY A 997 35.04 -31.27 49.40
CA GLY A 997 34.81 -32.32 50.40
C GLY A 997 33.35 -32.48 50.88
N GLN A 998 32.39 -31.66 50.42
CA GLN A 998 30.96 -31.88 50.70
C GLN A 998 30.22 -32.47 49.50
N ALA A 999 29.38 -33.48 49.76
CA ALA A 999 28.45 -34.02 48.79
C ALA A 999 27.38 -32.98 48.39
N PRO A 1000 26.82 -33.05 47.16
CA PRO A 1000 25.63 -32.27 46.80
C PRO A 1000 24.46 -32.59 47.73
N ARG A 1001 23.57 -31.61 47.96
CA ARG A 1001 22.34 -31.88 48.69
C ARG A 1001 21.37 -32.71 47.84
N PRO A 1002 20.52 -33.58 48.43
CA PRO A 1002 19.56 -34.39 47.68
C PRO A 1002 18.49 -33.57 46.92
N ASP A 1003 18.21 -32.35 47.39
CA ASP A 1003 17.25 -31.39 46.83
C ASP A 1003 17.87 -30.39 45.84
N ALA A 1004 19.16 -30.51 45.53
CA ALA A 1004 19.84 -29.56 44.65
C ALA A 1004 19.35 -29.67 43.19
N PRO A 1005 19.00 -28.55 42.51
CA PRO A 1005 18.64 -28.56 41.09
C PRO A 1005 19.77 -29.15 40.23
N THR A 1006 19.40 -29.91 39.19
CA THR A 1006 20.37 -30.58 38.31
C THR A 1006 20.19 -30.19 36.83
N GLY A 1007 21.00 -30.78 35.94
CA GLY A 1007 20.80 -30.73 34.50
C GLY A 1007 20.71 -29.31 33.90
N ALA A 1008 19.64 -29.06 33.14
CA ALA A 1008 19.40 -27.78 32.47
C ALA A 1008 18.91 -26.68 33.43
N GLU A 1009 18.16 -27.04 34.47
CA GLU A 1009 17.62 -26.10 35.46
C GLU A 1009 18.74 -25.48 36.29
N ALA A 1010 19.67 -26.29 36.79
CA ALA A 1010 20.87 -25.82 37.49
C ALA A 1010 21.67 -24.81 36.66
N ARG A 1011 21.79 -25.05 35.34
CA ARG A 1011 22.46 -24.14 34.38
C ARG A 1011 21.66 -22.85 34.19
N ARG A 1012 20.31 -22.91 34.19
CA ARG A 1012 19.42 -21.74 34.05
C ARG A 1012 19.48 -20.85 35.30
N MET A 1013 19.37 -21.44 36.49
CA MET A 1013 19.49 -20.72 37.76
C MET A 1013 20.89 -20.13 37.95
N SER A 1014 21.95 -20.90 37.63
CA SER A 1014 23.33 -20.40 37.67
C SER A 1014 23.55 -19.21 36.73
N LYS A 1015 22.98 -19.25 35.51
CA LYS A 1015 23.01 -18.11 34.58
C LYS A 1015 22.23 -16.91 35.10
N ALA A 1016 21.10 -17.10 35.79
CA ALA A 1016 20.33 -16.00 36.38
C ALA A 1016 21.13 -15.29 37.50
N VAL A 1017 21.70 -16.04 38.44
CA VAL A 1017 22.53 -15.51 39.53
C VAL A 1017 23.80 -14.80 39.00
N ALA A 1018 24.41 -15.34 37.94
CA ALA A 1018 25.58 -14.75 37.29
C ALA A 1018 25.25 -13.61 36.31
N GLY A 1019 23.96 -13.38 35.98
CA GLY A 1019 23.53 -12.47 34.92
C GLY A 1019 23.36 -11.02 35.37
N GLY A 1020 22.70 -10.81 36.51
CA GLY A 1020 22.44 -9.47 37.08
C GLY A 1020 23.65 -8.78 37.70
N SER A 1021 24.82 -9.42 37.71
CA SER A 1021 26.05 -8.96 38.38
C SER A 1021 27.24 -8.88 37.41
N ARG A 1022 26.97 -8.55 36.13
CA ARG A 1022 27.98 -8.37 35.07
C ARG A 1022 27.74 -7.05 34.37
N LEU A 1023 28.82 -6.33 34.04
CA LEU A 1023 28.79 -5.12 33.22
C LEU A 1023 27.95 -5.30 31.93
N SER A 1024 28.13 -6.44 31.25
CA SER A 1024 27.38 -6.81 30.04
C SER A 1024 25.92 -7.25 30.26
N GLY A 1025 25.47 -7.33 31.52
CA GLY A 1025 24.08 -7.59 31.90
C GLY A 1025 23.28 -6.31 32.18
N LEU A 1026 23.93 -5.28 32.74
CA LEU A 1026 23.28 -4.04 33.21
C LEU A 1026 22.73 -3.16 32.07
N PHE A 1027 23.37 -3.17 30.89
CA PHE A 1027 22.96 -2.34 29.75
C PHE A 1027 22.10 -3.11 28.72
N PRO A 1028 21.10 -2.47 28.07
CA PRO A 1028 20.32 -3.06 26.97
C PRO A 1028 21.20 -3.65 25.85
N ARG A 1029 20.71 -4.69 25.16
CA ARG A 1029 21.50 -5.46 24.16
C ARG A 1029 21.96 -4.60 22.98
N GLU A 1030 21.22 -3.53 22.72
CA GLU A 1030 21.39 -2.57 21.63
C GLU A 1030 22.58 -1.64 21.89
N MET A 1031 22.87 -1.33 23.17
CA MET A 1031 24.01 -0.49 23.59
C MET A 1031 25.31 -1.30 23.71
N ARG A 1032 25.25 -2.62 23.82
CA ARG A 1032 26.44 -3.48 23.96
C ARG A 1032 27.31 -3.40 22.70
N VAL A 1033 28.56 -3.01 22.88
CA VAL A 1033 29.61 -3.16 21.86
C VAL A 1033 29.84 -4.66 21.63
N PRO A 1034 29.96 -5.16 20.38
CA PRO A 1034 30.29 -6.55 20.13
C PRO A 1034 31.60 -6.93 20.81
N THR A 1035 31.58 -7.97 21.65
CA THR A 1035 32.79 -8.45 22.32
C THR A 1035 33.73 -9.06 21.29
N ALA A 1036 34.85 -8.39 21.03
CA ALA A 1036 35.95 -8.89 20.20
C ALA A 1036 36.72 -10.00 20.94
N THR A 1037 36.04 -11.10 21.27
CA THR A 1037 36.64 -12.32 21.81
C THR A 1037 37.30 -13.06 20.65
N PRO A 1038 38.63 -13.26 20.66
CA PRO A 1038 39.30 -13.99 19.57
C PRO A 1038 38.77 -15.43 19.46
N SER A 1039 38.77 -15.95 18.24
CA SER A 1039 38.66 -17.39 18.02
C SER A 1039 39.78 -18.12 18.78
N ARG A 1040 39.48 -19.32 19.29
CA ARG A 1040 40.45 -20.16 20.02
C ARG A 1040 41.58 -20.68 19.12
N LYS A 1041 41.44 -20.54 17.80
CA LYS A 1041 42.52 -20.50 16.82
C LYS A 1041 42.71 -19.03 16.39
N GLY A 1042 43.91 -18.48 16.54
CA GLY A 1042 44.19 -17.09 16.19
C GLY A 1042 43.90 -16.79 14.71
N TRP A 1043 43.67 -15.51 14.39
CA TRP A 1043 43.64 -15.07 12.99
C TRP A 1043 45.03 -15.27 12.37
N PRO A 1044 45.14 -15.72 11.10
CA PRO A 1044 46.42 -15.80 10.41
C PRO A 1044 47.02 -14.40 10.28
N ALA A 1045 48.33 -14.27 10.53
CA ALA A 1045 49.05 -13.05 10.23
C ALA A 1045 49.13 -12.88 8.72
N PHE A 1046 48.72 -11.71 8.21
CA PHE A 1046 48.89 -11.33 6.82
C PHE A 1046 50.18 -10.52 6.69
N GLU A 1047 51.22 -11.10 6.09
CA GLU A 1047 52.41 -10.36 5.69
C GLU A 1047 52.15 -9.68 4.32
N PRO A 1048 52.39 -8.37 4.20
CA PRO A 1048 52.22 -7.67 2.93
C PRO A 1048 53.41 -7.92 2.00
N SER A 1049 53.19 -8.68 0.92
CA SER A 1049 54.14 -8.76 -0.20
C SER A 1049 54.11 -7.45 -1.02
N PRO A 1050 55.26 -6.83 -1.34
CA PRO A 1050 55.30 -5.55 -2.05
C PRO A 1050 55.52 -5.70 -3.56
N TYR A 1051 54.45 -5.99 -4.31
CA TYR A 1051 54.36 -5.88 -5.78
C TYR A 1051 52.97 -5.41 -6.21
#